data_AF-A0A081CL45-F1
#
_entry.id   AF-A0A081CL45-F1
#
_cell.length_a   1.000
_cell.length_b   1.000
_cell.length_c   1.000
_cell.angle_alpha   90.00
_cell.angle_beta   90.00
_cell.angle_gamma   90.00
#
_symmetry.space_group_name_H-M   'P 1'
#
loop_
_entity.id
_entity.type
_entity.pdbx_description
1 polymer ?
#
loop_
_entity_poly.entity_id
_entity_poly.type
_entity_poly.pdbx_seq_one_letter_code
_entity_poly.pdbx_strand_id
1 'polypeptide(L)'
;MAATTTAKQIVVVVGAGPGLGLSLGRKFTEAGHPVALLSRSQERMDALASQLNGQSSSGGRAVGYAVDCQDETSMNTTIEKVHEHFSSGQGGEQHQGASIHTGIFNPNGGFAMASFLDTKQSQVEEAFRTQVLGGFLFSQAMLRAISSSPDFASGGDGKTALGNILISGATASIKGSANFAAFASAKFGLRAMAQSLAREVGPKGIHVAHFIIDGIIITERTDTFVGKDYAPGSRMDADDIAQVYLDTARQPRSVWSFETDLRPSRGAQASPRISKPGDRLQENSGRYRSHPEWRWRVTIAPMPFHNPLAKQPDSYVKKKEYEFKKTLGEGTFGIVRSATWKAADPPIGVAVKVISKRILRGHDNIVKDEMNVLKGLDQPHVVKFLDWFESKDKYYLVFEEATGGELFERILARGRFTELDACRTIRAVLSAIQYLHHHNIVHRDIKPENILYRTKEEDANVVLVDFGIAAHMKDDNEVLTSVCGSFGYAAPEILAKKGHGKAVDMWSLGVITYTMLCGYTPFRSDDAQALAAETQRGKVEFHDRYWKNVSAEAKDFVKACLTVDPKKRLTADQGMAHAWLTEHKAETQGVHDISAGLRENYRKRWKSAIAAVRASTKFRTFAALASESRSEGLAAEASSTSTSTDPAPTDEPGKISPPTKRELYSEDEDEEADGNEWFDTEDGNAAPASSEAKDDDKQEGLAGKLESTLQNLHLSNK
;
A
#
# COMPACT_ATOMS: atom_id res chain seq x y z
N MET A 1 -9.56 -13.18 -51.52
CA MET A 1 -10.20 -12.43 -50.41
C MET A 1 -9.10 -11.97 -49.47
N ALA A 2 -9.00 -10.68 -49.15
CA ALA A 2 -7.99 -10.21 -48.19
C ALA A 2 -8.30 -10.84 -46.82
N ALA A 3 -7.35 -11.58 -46.25
CA ALA A 3 -7.48 -12.15 -44.93
C ALA A 3 -7.68 -11.01 -43.90
N THR A 4 -8.66 -11.14 -43.01
CA THR A 4 -8.85 -10.19 -41.89
C THR A 4 -7.60 -10.18 -41.00
N THR A 5 -7.27 -9.04 -40.38
CA THR A 5 -6.11 -8.90 -39.47
C THR A 5 -6.06 -10.01 -38.40
N THR A 6 -7.23 -10.48 -37.95
CA THR A 6 -7.36 -11.57 -36.97
C THR A 6 -6.85 -12.93 -37.48
N ALA A 7 -6.99 -13.21 -38.78
CA ALA A 7 -6.54 -14.48 -39.38
C ALA A 7 -5.01 -14.61 -39.41
N LYS A 8 -4.27 -13.51 -39.19
CA LYS A 8 -2.80 -13.50 -39.12
C LYS A 8 -2.24 -13.46 -37.71
N GLN A 9 -3.10 -13.44 -36.69
CA GLN A 9 -2.71 -13.35 -35.28
C GLN A 9 -2.97 -14.68 -34.55
N ILE A 10 -1.92 -15.48 -34.36
CA ILE A 10 -1.99 -16.77 -33.66
C ILE A 10 -2.22 -16.54 -32.17
N VAL A 11 -3.17 -17.29 -31.61
CA VAL A 11 -3.52 -17.32 -30.20
C VAL A 11 -3.08 -18.64 -29.59
N VAL A 12 -2.24 -18.59 -28.56
CA VAL A 12 -1.74 -19.78 -27.86
C VAL A 12 -2.42 -19.88 -26.50
N VAL A 13 -3.10 -20.99 -26.22
CA VAL A 13 -3.82 -21.23 -24.96
C VAL A 13 -3.23 -22.43 -24.22
N VAL A 14 -2.49 -22.17 -23.14
CA VAL A 14 -1.90 -23.22 -22.29
C VAL A 14 -2.86 -23.62 -21.19
N GLY A 15 -3.00 -24.93 -20.98
CA GLY A 15 -3.90 -25.53 -19.99
C GLY A 15 -5.34 -25.66 -20.46
N ALA A 16 -5.53 -25.83 -21.78
CA ALA A 16 -6.84 -26.09 -22.34
C ALA A 16 -7.45 -27.39 -21.75
N GLY A 17 -8.73 -27.32 -21.39
CA GLY A 17 -9.53 -28.39 -20.80
C GLY A 17 -11.02 -28.10 -20.98
N PRO A 18 -11.94 -28.98 -20.57
CA PRO A 18 -13.37 -28.91 -20.91
C PRO A 18 -14.14 -27.73 -20.29
N GLY A 19 -13.49 -26.85 -19.53
CA GLY A 19 -14.07 -25.62 -18.99
C GLY A 19 -13.59 -24.38 -19.73
N LEU A 20 -13.05 -23.41 -18.97
CA LEU A 20 -12.59 -22.12 -19.50
C LEU A 20 -11.63 -22.24 -20.70
N GLY A 21 -10.74 -23.24 -20.71
CA GLY A 21 -9.81 -23.44 -21.83
C GLY A 21 -10.51 -23.72 -23.17
N LEU A 22 -11.57 -24.52 -23.17
CA LEU A 22 -12.38 -24.79 -24.36
C LEU A 22 -13.16 -23.54 -24.80
N SER A 23 -13.76 -22.82 -23.86
CA SER A 23 -14.47 -21.56 -24.11
C SER A 23 -13.56 -20.47 -24.69
N LEU A 24 -12.32 -20.34 -24.17
CA LEU A 24 -11.30 -19.47 -24.73
C LEU A 24 -10.98 -19.86 -26.18
N GLY A 25 -10.73 -21.14 -26.43
CA GLY A 25 -10.51 -21.63 -27.79
C GLY A 25 -11.66 -21.27 -28.72
N ARG A 26 -12.90 -21.53 -28.29
CA ARG A 26 -14.13 -21.22 -29.03
C ARG A 26 -14.22 -19.74 -29.40
N LYS A 27 -14.18 -18.84 -28.42
CA LYS A 27 -14.32 -17.39 -28.65
C LYS A 27 -13.27 -16.82 -29.60
N PHE A 28 -12.02 -17.27 -29.49
CA PHE A 28 -10.96 -16.82 -30.40
C PHE A 28 -11.09 -17.44 -31.80
N THR A 29 -11.49 -18.71 -31.93
CA THR A 29 -11.79 -19.29 -33.26
C THR A 29 -12.99 -18.63 -33.93
N GLU A 30 -14.06 -18.32 -33.18
CA GLU A 30 -15.24 -17.59 -33.65
C GLU A 30 -14.89 -16.16 -34.10
N ALA A 31 -13.85 -15.57 -33.52
CA ALA A 31 -13.27 -14.29 -33.94
C ALA A 31 -12.35 -14.40 -35.19
N GLY A 32 -12.15 -15.60 -35.74
CA GLY A 32 -11.35 -15.86 -36.94
C GLY A 32 -9.86 -16.08 -36.68
N HIS A 33 -9.43 -16.26 -35.43
CA HIS A 33 -8.01 -16.49 -35.10
C HIS A 33 -7.60 -17.96 -35.34
N PRO A 34 -6.35 -18.21 -35.78
CA PRO A 34 -5.71 -19.50 -35.58
C PRO A 34 -5.38 -19.70 -34.09
N VAL A 35 -5.79 -20.83 -33.51
CA VAL A 35 -5.67 -21.13 -32.08
C VAL A 35 -4.85 -22.39 -31.84
N ALA A 36 -3.81 -22.30 -31.02
CA ALA A 36 -3.06 -23.45 -30.53
C ALA A 36 -3.49 -23.80 -29.10
N LEU A 37 -4.02 -25.01 -28.89
CA LEU A 37 -4.41 -25.53 -27.58
C LEU A 37 -3.30 -26.41 -27.02
N LEU A 38 -2.73 -26.02 -25.88
CA LEU A 38 -1.55 -26.65 -25.30
C LEU A 38 -1.89 -27.32 -23.96
N SER A 39 -1.51 -28.59 -23.82
CA SER A 39 -1.63 -29.37 -22.57
C SER A 39 -0.67 -30.55 -22.58
N ARG A 40 -0.55 -31.33 -21.50
CA ARG A 40 0.35 -32.50 -21.45
C ARG A 40 -0.09 -33.68 -22.32
N SER A 41 -1.34 -33.70 -22.80
CA SER A 41 -1.92 -34.83 -23.55
C SER A 41 -2.33 -34.38 -24.95
N GLN A 42 -1.61 -34.87 -25.96
CA GLN A 42 -1.88 -34.60 -27.38
C GLN A 42 -3.30 -35.02 -27.77
N GLU A 43 -3.66 -36.27 -27.47
CA GLU A 43 -4.96 -36.87 -27.79
C GLU A 43 -6.15 -36.02 -27.28
N ARG A 44 -6.06 -35.53 -26.03
CA ARG A 44 -7.10 -34.66 -25.47
C ARG A 44 -7.19 -33.33 -26.20
N MET A 45 -6.05 -32.75 -26.60
CA MET A 45 -6.05 -31.47 -27.31
C MET A 45 -6.58 -31.63 -28.73
N ASP A 46 -6.29 -32.74 -29.40
CA ASP A 46 -6.82 -33.04 -30.73
C ASP A 46 -8.34 -33.25 -30.71
N ALA A 47 -8.86 -33.90 -29.67
CA ALA A 47 -10.30 -34.04 -29.45
C ALA A 47 -10.99 -32.67 -29.26
N LEU A 48 -10.43 -31.80 -28.40
CA LEU A 48 -10.98 -30.45 -28.18
C LEU A 48 -10.87 -29.59 -29.45
N ALA A 49 -9.74 -29.64 -30.16
CA ALA A 49 -9.56 -28.92 -31.41
C ALA A 49 -10.57 -29.37 -32.48
N SER A 50 -10.83 -30.67 -32.59
CA SER A 50 -11.84 -31.22 -33.49
C SER A 50 -13.25 -30.73 -33.15
N GLN A 51 -13.58 -30.67 -31.85
CA GLN A 51 -14.86 -30.13 -31.37
C GLN A 51 -15.02 -28.64 -31.75
N LEU A 52 -13.98 -27.82 -31.56
CA LEU A 52 -14.01 -26.40 -31.91
C LEU A 52 -14.14 -26.18 -33.42
N ASN A 53 -13.38 -26.94 -34.21
CA ASN A 53 -13.37 -26.82 -35.66
C ASN A 53 -14.71 -27.25 -36.29
N GLY A 54 -15.46 -28.15 -35.65
CA GLY A 54 -16.81 -28.52 -36.10
C GLY A 54 -17.88 -27.44 -35.87
N GLN A 55 -17.60 -26.42 -35.06
CA GLN A 55 -18.55 -25.37 -34.67
C GLN A 55 -18.19 -23.99 -35.26
N SER A 56 -16.98 -23.80 -35.77
CA SER A 56 -16.48 -22.51 -36.28
C SER A 56 -17.01 -22.21 -37.69
N SER A 57 -17.72 -21.09 -37.85
CA SER A 57 -18.23 -20.60 -39.15
C SER A 57 -17.44 -19.40 -39.72
N SER A 58 -16.52 -18.84 -38.95
CA SER A 58 -15.81 -17.58 -39.25
C SER A 58 -14.37 -17.78 -39.76
N GLY A 59 -13.98 -19.02 -40.06
CA GLY A 59 -12.69 -19.34 -40.67
C GLY A 59 -11.50 -19.45 -39.71
N GLY A 60 -11.70 -19.28 -38.39
CA GLY A 60 -10.67 -19.58 -37.39
C GLY A 60 -10.53 -21.09 -37.18
N ARG A 61 -9.31 -21.55 -36.87
CA ARG A 61 -8.97 -22.98 -36.75
C ARG A 61 -8.14 -23.28 -35.50
N ALA A 62 -8.56 -24.30 -34.75
CA ALA A 62 -7.85 -24.79 -33.58
C ALA A 62 -6.98 -26.02 -33.90
N VAL A 63 -5.80 -26.12 -33.29
CA VAL A 63 -4.90 -27.28 -33.35
C VAL A 63 -4.36 -27.60 -31.96
N GLY A 64 -4.26 -28.88 -31.61
CA GLY A 64 -3.75 -29.35 -30.33
C GLY A 64 -2.25 -29.61 -30.33
N TYR A 65 -1.58 -29.33 -29.20
CA TYR A 65 -0.15 -29.61 -29.01
C TYR A 65 0.14 -30.13 -27.60
N ALA A 66 0.97 -31.16 -27.51
CA ALA A 66 1.54 -31.64 -26.25
C ALA A 66 2.67 -30.72 -25.77
N VAL A 67 2.58 -30.23 -24.54
CA VAL A 67 3.63 -29.44 -23.89
C VAL A 67 3.72 -29.77 -22.40
N ASP A 68 4.94 -29.81 -21.88
CA ASP A 68 5.19 -29.68 -20.45
C ASP A 68 5.52 -28.23 -20.14
N CYS A 69 4.63 -27.54 -19.43
CA CYS A 69 4.85 -26.15 -19.09
C CYS A 69 5.93 -25.93 -18.03
N GLN A 70 6.42 -26.99 -17.38
CA GLN A 70 7.49 -26.91 -16.40
C GLN A 70 8.89 -27.09 -17.01
N ASP A 71 8.97 -27.44 -18.29
CA ASP A 71 10.23 -27.68 -19.02
C ASP A 71 10.45 -26.61 -20.10
N GLU A 72 11.58 -25.91 -20.01
CA GLU A 72 11.89 -24.80 -20.92
C GLU A 72 12.04 -25.27 -22.37
N THR A 73 12.69 -26.42 -22.59
CA THR A 73 12.93 -26.96 -23.93
C THR A 73 11.61 -27.35 -24.58
N SER A 74 10.75 -28.08 -23.85
CA SER A 74 9.42 -28.46 -24.28
C SER A 74 8.59 -27.24 -24.67
N MET A 75 8.60 -26.18 -23.85
CA MET A 75 7.87 -24.94 -24.15
C MET A 75 8.39 -24.25 -25.41
N ASN A 76 9.70 -23.98 -25.50
CA ASN A 76 10.28 -23.27 -26.64
C ASN A 76 10.06 -24.03 -27.95
N THR A 77 10.37 -25.33 -27.98
CA THR A 77 10.18 -26.17 -29.18
C THR A 77 8.71 -26.24 -29.59
N THR A 78 7.77 -26.24 -28.64
CA THR A 78 6.34 -26.27 -28.97
C THR A 78 5.88 -24.94 -29.56
N ILE A 79 6.32 -23.81 -29.01
CA ILE A 79 5.98 -22.48 -29.53
C ILE A 79 6.54 -22.28 -30.95
N GLU A 80 7.75 -22.75 -31.22
CA GLU A 80 8.35 -22.75 -32.57
C GLU A 80 7.53 -23.59 -33.56
N LYS A 81 7.16 -24.82 -33.16
CA LYS A 81 6.30 -25.70 -33.97
C LYS A 81 4.94 -25.07 -34.26
N VAL A 82 4.32 -24.42 -33.27
CA VAL A 82 3.05 -23.70 -33.44
C VAL A 82 3.22 -22.59 -34.48
N HIS A 83 4.28 -21.80 -34.38
CA HIS A 83 4.53 -20.72 -35.34
C HIS A 83 4.73 -21.27 -36.75
N GLU A 84 5.55 -22.32 -36.93
CA GLU A 84 5.81 -22.95 -38.24
C GLU A 84 4.54 -23.55 -38.86
N HIS A 85 3.74 -24.27 -38.07
CA HIS A 85 2.50 -24.91 -38.53
C HIS A 85 1.52 -23.88 -39.10
N PHE A 86 1.24 -22.80 -38.37
CA PHE A 86 0.29 -21.79 -38.86
C PHE A 86 0.88 -20.89 -39.93
N SER A 87 2.14 -20.46 -39.80
CA SER A 87 2.79 -19.59 -40.79
C SER A 87 3.00 -20.27 -42.14
N SER A 88 3.19 -21.59 -42.19
CA SER A 88 3.27 -22.36 -43.44
C SER A 88 1.91 -22.62 -44.10
N GLY A 89 0.79 -22.31 -43.41
CA GLY A 89 -0.57 -22.56 -43.91
C GLY A 89 -1.12 -23.96 -43.62
N GLN A 90 -0.36 -24.85 -42.95
CA GLN A 90 -0.84 -26.18 -42.54
C GLN A 90 -2.02 -26.11 -41.55
N GLY A 91 -2.15 -24.99 -40.85
CA GLY A 91 -3.27 -24.70 -39.94
C GLY A 91 -4.51 -24.13 -40.65
N GLY A 92 -4.50 -24.04 -41.97
CA GLY A 92 -5.50 -23.40 -42.83
C GLY A 92 -4.85 -22.37 -43.76
N GLU A 93 -5.14 -22.42 -45.06
CA GLU A 93 -4.52 -21.55 -46.07
C GLU A 93 -4.70 -20.06 -45.75
N GLN A 94 -5.86 -19.68 -45.19
CA GLN A 94 -6.14 -18.32 -44.75
C GLN A 94 -5.18 -17.80 -43.66
N HIS A 95 -4.53 -18.70 -42.91
CA HIS A 95 -3.59 -18.39 -41.84
C HIS A 95 -2.13 -18.38 -42.27
N GLN A 96 -1.82 -18.66 -43.55
CA GLN A 96 -0.43 -18.61 -44.05
C GLN A 96 0.21 -17.24 -43.77
N GLY A 97 1.44 -17.23 -43.23
CA GLY A 97 2.13 -16.03 -42.78
C GLY A 97 1.64 -15.45 -41.44
N ALA A 98 0.83 -16.18 -40.67
CA ALA A 98 0.42 -15.74 -39.34
C ALA A 98 1.60 -15.74 -38.35
N SER A 99 1.59 -14.80 -37.41
CA SER A 99 2.58 -14.64 -36.35
C SER A 99 1.95 -14.83 -34.97
N ILE A 100 2.77 -15.19 -33.98
CA ILE A 100 2.30 -15.33 -32.60
C ILE A 100 2.01 -13.94 -32.02
N HIS A 101 0.77 -13.74 -31.59
CA HIS A 101 0.30 -12.44 -31.11
C HIS A 101 -0.25 -12.50 -29.68
N THR A 102 -1.10 -13.48 -29.36
CA THR A 102 -1.75 -13.56 -28.04
C THR A 102 -1.40 -14.86 -27.34
N GLY A 103 -0.84 -14.79 -26.13
CA GLY A 103 -0.63 -15.92 -25.25
C GLY A 103 -1.59 -15.89 -24.07
N ILE A 104 -2.25 -17.01 -23.79
CA ILE A 104 -3.14 -17.18 -22.64
C ILE A 104 -2.62 -18.32 -21.77
N PHE A 105 -2.21 -17.98 -20.56
CA PHE A 105 -1.69 -18.94 -19.59
C PHE A 105 -2.78 -19.32 -18.57
N ASN A 106 -3.29 -20.54 -18.68
CA ASN A 106 -4.33 -21.08 -17.80
C ASN A 106 -4.04 -22.55 -17.40
N PRO A 107 -2.86 -22.86 -16.82
CA PRO A 107 -2.46 -24.25 -16.59
C PRO A 107 -3.38 -24.95 -15.57
N ASN A 108 -3.75 -26.18 -15.91
CA ASN A 108 -4.42 -27.10 -15.00
C ASN A 108 -3.36 -27.99 -14.30
N GLY A 109 -3.15 -27.82 -13.00
CA GLY A 109 -2.20 -28.62 -12.21
C GLY A 109 -1.88 -28.02 -10.85
N GLY A 110 -1.27 -28.81 -9.95
CA GLY A 110 -1.01 -28.40 -8.56
C GLY A 110 -2.24 -28.38 -7.66
N PHE A 111 -3.33 -29.06 -8.06
CA PHE A 111 -4.56 -29.16 -7.29
C PHE A 111 -4.41 -30.20 -6.18
N ALA A 112 -3.95 -29.75 -5.01
CA ALA A 112 -3.97 -30.54 -3.78
C ALA A 112 -5.11 -30.01 -2.88
N MET A 113 -6.08 -30.87 -2.58
CA MET A 113 -7.09 -30.61 -1.56
C MET A 113 -6.54 -31.02 -0.19
N ALA A 114 -5.99 -30.06 0.56
CA ALA A 114 -5.50 -30.27 1.92
C ALA A 114 -5.70 -28.98 2.74
N SER A 115 -6.14 -29.13 3.99
CA SER A 115 -6.25 -28.01 4.92
C SER A 115 -4.89 -27.28 5.04
N PHE A 116 -4.88 -26.05 5.53
CA PHE A 116 -3.63 -25.31 5.69
C PHE A 116 -2.58 -26.09 6.52
N LEU A 117 -3.01 -26.79 7.58
CA LEU A 117 -2.11 -27.59 8.43
C LEU A 117 -1.72 -28.93 7.79
N ASP A 118 -2.57 -29.50 6.93
CA ASP A 118 -2.32 -30.78 6.25
C ASP A 118 -1.58 -30.60 4.91
N THR A 119 -1.38 -29.36 4.47
CA THR A 119 -0.71 -29.05 3.20
C THR A 119 0.78 -29.41 3.31
N LYS A 120 1.22 -30.37 2.49
CA LYS A 120 2.62 -30.82 2.46
C LYS A 120 3.49 -29.86 1.65
N GLN A 121 4.77 -29.76 2.03
CA GLN A 121 5.76 -28.97 1.28
C GLN A 121 5.79 -29.32 -0.22
N SER A 122 5.78 -30.60 -0.56
CA SER A 122 5.79 -31.05 -1.97
C SER A 122 4.58 -30.59 -2.77
N GLN A 123 3.42 -30.38 -2.13
CA GLN A 123 2.22 -29.86 -2.78
C GLN A 123 2.35 -28.35 -3.08
N VAL A 124 2.98 -27.60 -2.18
CA VAL A 124 3.30 -26.18 -2.40
C VAL A 124 4.33 -26.04 -3.52
N GLU A 125 5.39 -26.83 -3.49
CA GLU A 125 6.44 -26.83 -4.51
C GLU A 125 5.87 -27.16 -5.90
N GLU A 126 5.06 -28.21 -6.02
CA GLU A 126 4.42 -28.58 -7.29
C GLU A 126 3.45 -27.50 -7.81
N ALA A 127 2.70 -26.84 -6.91
CA ALA A 127 1.82 -25.74 -7.28
C ALA A 127 2.63 -24.54 -7.81
N PHE A 128 3.70 -24.14 -7.14
CA PHE A 128 4.59 -23.06 -7.61
C PHE A 128 5.32 -23.43 -8.90
N ARG A 129 5.74 -24.68 -9.06
CA ARG A 129 6.40 -25.17 -10.28
C ARG A 129 5.47 -25.13 -11.48
N THR A 130 4.23 -25.60 -11.34
CA THR A 130 3.24 -25.55 -12.41
C THR A 130 2.81 -24.11 -12.73
N GLN A 131 2.47 -23.33 -11.70
CA GLN A 131 1.83 -22.02 -11.90
C GLN A 131 2.86 -20.92 -12.16
N VAL A 132 3.85 -20.75 -11.29
CA VAL A 132 4.79 -19.61 -11.34
C VAL A 132 5.93 -19.89 -12.30
N LEU A 133 6.67 -21.00 -12.12
CA LEU A 133 7.76 -21.35 -13.05
C LEU A 133 7.20 -21.56 -14.46
N GLY A 134 6.10 -22.32 -14.60
CA GLY A 134 5.50 -22.50 -15.93
C GLY A 134 4.99 -21.22 -16.56
N GLY A 135 4.43 -20.29 -15.76
CA GLY A 135 4.01 -18.97 -16.25
C GLY A 135 5.18 -18.12 -16.71
N PHE A 136 6.32 -18.24 -16.02
CA PHE A 136 7.55 -17.55 -16.35
C PHE A 136 8.14 -18.06 -17.68
N LEU A 137 8.30 -19.38 -17.81
CA LEU A 137 8.80 -20.03 -19.02
C LEU A 137 7.90 -19.76 -20.24
N PHE A 138 6.58 -19.86 -20.06
CA PHE A 138 5.61 -19.51 -21.08
C PHE A 138 5.75 -18.06 -21.53
N SER A 139 5.85 -17.12 -20.57
CA SER A 139 5.99 -15.70 -20.87
C SER A 139 7.28 -15.41 -21.64
N GLN A 140 8.41 -16.05 -21.29
CA GLN A 140 9.66 -15.92 -22.02
C GLN A 140 9.54 -16.42 -23.48
N ALA A 141 8.95 -17.61 -23.68
CA ALA A 141 8.76 -18.16 -25.02
C ALA A 141 7.83 -17.28 -25.87
N MET A 142 6.73 -16.79 -25.29
CA MET A 142 5.82 -15.87 -25.96
C MET A 142 6.49 -14.54 -26.31
N LEU A 143 7.28 -13.96 -25.41
CA LEU A 143 8.00 -12.71 -25.68
C LEU A 143 9.00 -12.85 -26.80
N ARG A 144 9.77 -13.95 -26.86
CA ARG A 144 10.69 -14.25 -27.96
C ARG A 144 9.93 -14.30 -29.29
N ALA A 145 8.79 -14.99 -29.33
CA ALA A 145 7.97 -15.14 -30.53
C ALA A 145 7.27 -13.83 -30.97
N ILE A 146 6.77 -13.03 -30.04
CA ILE A 146 6.16 -11.72 -30.34
C ILE A 146 7.23 -10.74 -30.84
N SER A 147 8.40 -10.72 -30.20
CA SER A 147 9.49 -9.79 -30.53
C SER A 147 10.15 -10.10 -31.87
N SER A 148 10.08 -11.36 -32.34
CA SER A 148 10.56 -11.76 -33.67
C SER A 148 9.55 -11.49 -34.79
N SER A 149 8.34 -11.03 -34.46
CA SER A 149 7.30 -10.76 -35.46
C SER A 149 7.60 -9.49 -36.29
N PRO A 150 7.19 -9.45 -37.57
CA PRO A 150 7.35 -8.25 -38.41
C PRO A 150 6.65 -7.00 -37.86
N ASP A 151 5.51 -7.18 -37.18
CA ASP A 151 4.73 -6.09 -36.60
C ASP A 151 5.48 -5.42 -35.44
N PHE A 152 6.24 -6.20 -34.67
CA PHE A 152 7.09 -5.67 -33.61
C PHE A 152 8.26 -4.85 -34.18
N ALA A 153 8.91 -5.33 -35.24
CA ALA A 153 10.02 -4.62 -35.89
C ALA A 153 9.60 -3.29 -36.54
N SER A 154 8.35 -3.18 -37.01
CA SER A 154 7.81 -1.96 -37.61
C SER A 154 7.22 -0.97 -36.60
N GLY A 155 7.18 -1.33 -35.31
CA GLY A 155 6.66 -0.47 -34.23
C GLY A 155 5.14 -0.35 -34.17
N GLY A 156 4.41 -1.04 -35.06
CA GLY A 156 2.96 -1.04 -35.18
C GLY A 156 2.34 0.35 -35.41
N ASP A 157 1.01 0.45 -35.21
CA ASP A 157 0.25 1.69 -35.39
C ASP A 157 0.24 2.60 -34.14
N GLY A 158 0.93 2.19 -33.09
CA GLY A 158 0.99 2.85 -31.78
C GLY A 158 -0.32 2.83 -30.97
N LYS A 159 -1.40 2.24 -31.51
CA LYS A 159 -2.74 2.20 -30.91
C LYS A 159 -3.14 0.80 -30.47
N THR A 160 -2.81 -0.22 -31.24
CA THR A 160 -3.08 -1.63 -30.91
C THR A 160 -1.90 -2.24 -30.17
N ALA A 161 -2.16 -3.32 -29.42
CA ALA A 161 -1.08 -4.11 -28.86
C ALA A 161 -0.29 -4.80 -29.96
N LEU A 162 1.05 -4.83 -29.82
CA LEU A 162 1.93 -5.63 -30.68
C LEU A 162 1.88 -7.12 -30.30
N GLY A 163 1.41 -7.40 -29.08
CA GLY A 163 1.10 -8.74 -28.61
C GLY A 163 0.46 -8.68 -27.22
N ASN A 164 -0.13 -9.80 -26.80
CA ASN A 164 -0.83 -9.93 -25.53
C ASN A 164 -0.31 -11.13 -24.74
N ILE A 165 -0.14 -10.97 -23.43
CA ILE A 165 0.12 -12.07 -22.48
C ILE A 165 -0.95 -11.99 -21.38
N LEU A 166 -1.92 -12.89 -21.46
CA LEU A 166 -3.07 -12.96 -20.58
C LEU A 166 -2.88 -14.11 -19.58
N ILE A 167 -2.87 -13.79 -18.29
CA ILE A 167 -2.52 -14.74 -17.24
C ILE A 167 -3.72 -14.98 -16.35
N SER A 168 -4.14 -16.24 -16.27
CA SER A 168 -5.31 -16.64 -15.49
C SER A 168 -4.92 -16.86 -14.03
N GLY A 169 -5.28 -15.90 -13.20
CA GLY A 169 -5.31 -16.02 -11.75
C GLY A 169 -6.57 -16.70 -11.25
N ALA A 170 -6.51 -17.21 -10.04
CA ALA A 170 -7.69 -17.55 -9.26
C ALA A 170 -7.54 -16.85 -7.92
N THR A 171 -8.58 -16.16 -7.44
CA THR A 171 -8.58 -15.68 -6.04
C THR A 171 -10.00 -15.46 -5.55
N ALA A 172 -10.29 -16.05 -4.38
CA ALA A 172 -11.40 -15.85 -3.44
C ALA A 172 -12.69 -16.72 -3.50
N SER A 173 -13.16 -17.29 -4.62
CA SER A 173 -14.44 -18.06 -4.64
C SER A 173 -14.29 -19.58 -4.44
N ILE A 174 -13.15 -20.01 -3.93
CA ILE A 174 -13.16 -21.15 -3.00
C ILE A 174 -13.66 -20.60 -1.65
N LYS A 175 -14.84 -19.97 -1.65
CA LYS A 175 -15.49 -19.50 -0.44
C LYS A 175 -15.93 -20.74 0.33
N GLY A 176 -15.11 -21.12 1.32
CA GLY A 176 -15.47 -22.09 2.34
C GLY A 176 -14.67 -23.39 2.36
N SER A 177 -13.78 -23.65 1.40
CA SER A 177 -12.88 -24.82 1.51
C SER A 177 -11.50 -24.34 1.97
N ALA A 178 -11.20 -24.58 3.24
CA ALA A 178 -9.88 -24.38 3.85
C ALA A 178 -8.76 -25.20 3.17
N ASN A 179 -9.06 -25.88 2.05
CA ASN A 179 -8.29 -27.02 1.56
C ASN A 179 -7.48 -26.75 0.28
N PHE A 180 -7.27 -25.50 -0.15
CA PHE A 180 -6.52 -25.20 -1.40
C PHE A 180 -5.35 -24.23 -1.20
N ALA A 181 -4.73 -24.25 -0.02
CA ALA A 181 -3.70 -23.29 0.38
C ALA A 181 -2.52 -23.22 -0.61
N ALA A 182 -1.99 -24.38 -1.04
CA ALA A 182 -0.87 -24.45 -2.00
C ALA A 182 -1.20 -23.80 -3.35
N PHE A 183 -2.33 -24.18 -3.94
CA PHE A 183 -2.76 -23.67 -5.25
C PHE A 183 -3.07 -22.18 -5.22
N ALA A 184 -3.78 -21.71 -4.18
CA ALA A 184 -4.10 -20.29 -4.01
C ALA A 184 -2.83 -19.44 -3.86
N SER A 185 -1.85 -19.91 -3.07
CA SER A 185 -0.57 -19.22 -2.88
C SER A 185 0.22 -19.12 -4.20
N ALA A 186 0.26 -20.19 -4.98
CA ALA A 186 0.94 -20.20 -6.27
C ALA A 186 0.27 -19.27 -7.31
N LYS A 187 -1.07 -19.19 -7.34
CA LYS A 187 -1.81 -18.23 -8.18
C LYS A 187 -1.55 -16.78 -7.78
N PHE A 188 -1.33 -16.50 -6.50
CA PHE A 188 -0.88 -15.18 -6.06
C PHE A 188 0.55 -14.86 -6.52
N GLY A 189 1.46 -15.84 -6.48
CA GLY A 189 2.79 -15.69 -7.08
C GLY A 189 2.75 -15.36 -8.57
N LEU A 190 1.84 -16.00 -9.30
CA LEU A 190 1.60 -15.73 -10.72
C LEU A 190 1.08 -14.31 -10.99
N ARG A 191 0.28 -13.74 -10.08
CA ARG A 191 -0.13 -12.32 -10.12
C ARG A 191 1.08 -11.40 -10.01
N ALA A 192 1.95 -11.61 -9.03
CA ALA A 192 3.15 -10.79 -8.84
C ALA A 192 4.07 -10.83 -10.08
N MET A 193 4.24 -12.02 -10.67
CA MET A 193 4.99 -12.20 -11.92
C MET A 193 4.36 -11.42 -13.08
N ALA A 194 3.06 -11.52 -13.30
CA ALA A 194 2.33 -10.81 -14.35
C ALA A 194 2.49 -9.28 -14.22
N GLN A 195 2.41 -8.76 -12.99
CA GLN A 195 2.59 -7.35 -12.73
C GLN A 195 4.02 -6.88 -13.04
N SER A 196 5.04 -7.67 -12.67
CA SER A 196 6.44 -7.37 -13.01
C SER A 196 6.64 -7.34 -14.53
N LEU A 197 6.13 -8.35 -15.22
CA LEU A 197 6.21 -8.46 -16.67
C LEU A 197 5.55 -7.27 -17.37
N ALA A 198 4.34 -6.89 -16.94
CA ALA A 198 3.63 -5.73 -17.47
C ALA A 198 4.45 -4.44 -17.39
N ARG A 199 5.26 -4.27 -16.34
CA ARG A 199 6.13 -3.09 -16.19
C ARG A 199 7.26 -3.07 -17.20
N GLU A 200 7.82 -4.22 -17.48
CA GLU A 200 8.98 -4.34 -18.37
C GLU A 200 8.58 -4.24 -19.85
N VAL A 201 7.51 -4.93 -20.26
CA VAL A 201 7.15 -5.06 -21.69
C VAL A 201 5.98 -4.19 -22.11
N GLY A 202 5.21 -3.66 -21.16
CA GLY A 202 4.15 -2.70 -21.41
C GLY A 202 4.62 -1.50 -22.24
N PRO A 203 5.71 -0.80 -21.84
CA PRO A 203 6.28 0.29 -22.63
C PRO A 203 6.65 -0.12 -24.06
N LYS A 204 7.07 -1.38 -24.27
CA LYS A 204 7.47 -1.93 -25.58
C LYS A 204 6.31 -2.30 -26.50
N GLY A 205 5.05 -2.06 -26.10
CA GLY A 205 3.90 -2.35 -26.97
C GLY A 205 3.17 -3.65 -26.66
N ILE A 206 3.58 -4.41 -25.64
CA ILE A 206 3.00 -5.71 -25.30
C ILE A 206 2.06 -5.57 -24.10
N HIS A 207 0.80 -5.95 -24.26
CA HIS A 207 -0.19 -5.89 -23.19
C HIS A 207 -0.09 -7.14 -22.30
N VAL A 208 0.12 -6.95 -21.01
CA VAL A 208 0.09 -8.04 -20.02
C VAL A 208 -1.10 -7.81 -19.09
N ALA A 209 -1.99 -8.79 -18.97
CA ALA A 209 -3.18 -8.70 -18.13
C ALA A 209 -3.33 -9.92 -17.23
N HIS A 210 -3.66 -9.70 -15.96
CA HIS A 210 -3.96 -10.75 -15.00
C HIS A 210 -5.47 -10.81 -14.71
N PHE A 211 -6.06 -12.00 -14.83
CA PHE A 211 -7.49 -12.21 -14.61
C PHE A 211 -7.71 -12.87 -13.25
N ILE A 212 -8.46 -12.22 -12.37
CA ILE A 212 -8.88 -12.78 -11.09
C ILE A 212 -10.31 -13.30 -11.30
N ILE A 213 -10.47 -14.63 -11.27
CA ILE A 213 -11.78 -15.25 -11.39
C ILE A 213 -12.24 -15.68 -9.99
N ASP A 214 -13.22 -14.96 -9.46
CA ASP A 214 -13.79 -15.09 -8.12
C ASP A 214 -15.23 -15.62 -8.22
N GLY A 215 -15.40 -16.81 -8.82
CA GLY A 215 -16.66 -17.57 -8.85
C GLY A 215 -16.44 -19.05 -9.22
N ILE A 216 -17.49 -19.85 -9.16
CA ILE A 216 -17.43 -21.26 -9.57
C ILE A 216 -17.72 -21.33 -11.08
N ILE A 217 -16.71 -21.69 -11.86
CA ILE A 217 -16.88 -21.95 -13.30
C ILE A 217 -17.61 -23.29 -13.45
N ILE A 218 -18.80 -23.24 -14.03
CA ILE A 218 -19.61 -24.45 -14.25
C ILE A 218 -18.89 -25.33 -15.28
N THR A 219 -18.54 -26.55 -14.88
CA THR A 219 -18.09 -27.62 -15.77
C THR A 219 -18.66 -28.94 -15.26
N GLU A 220 -18.84 -29.93 -16.13
CA GLU A 220 -19.28 -31.29 -15.71
C GLU A 220 -18.38 -31.87 -14.60
N ARG A 221 -17.08 -31.53 -14.64
CA ARG A 221 -16.11 -31.91 -13.61
C ARG A 221 -16.34 -31.17 -12.29
N THR A 222 -16.64 -29.88 -12.32
CA THR A 222 -16.93 -29.09 -11.11
C THR A 222 -18.17 -29.62 -10.39
N ASP A 223 -19.23 -29.94 -11.15
CA ASP A 223 -20.46 -30.54 -10.61
C ASP A 223 -20.22 -31.92 -9.98
N THR A 224 -19.23 -32.66 -10.48
CA THR A 224 -18.84 -33.96 -9.92
C THR A 224 -17.96 -33.83 -8.66
N PHE A 225 -17.07 -32.83 -8.62
CA PHE A 225 -16.11 -32.65 -7.52
C PHE A 225 -16.67 -31.88 -6.31
N VAL A 226 -17.62 -30.96 -6.52
CA VAL A 226 -18.11 -30.03 -5.49
C VAL A 226 -19.62 -30.22 -5.22
N GLY A 227 -20.32 -31.03 -6.03
CA GLY A 227 -21.75 -31.30 -5.89
C GLY A 227 -22.63 -30.35 -6.71
N LYS A 228 -23.95 -30.34 -6.48
CA LYS A 228 -24.92 -29.43 -7.14
C LYS A 228 -25.51 -28.35 -6.22
N ASP A 229 -25.27 -28.46 -4.91
CA ASP A 229 -25.79 -27.57 -3.88
C ASP A 229 -24.88 -26.35 -3.69
N TYR A 230 -25.06 -25.34 -4.54
CA TYR A 230 -24.32 -24.07 -4.45
C TYR A 230 -25.22 -22.93 -4.03
N ALA A 231 -24.65 -21.91 -3.37
CA ALA A 231 -25.36 -20.69 -3.05
C ALA A 231 -25.91 -20.01 -4.33
N PRO A 232 -27.18 -19.57 -4.37
CA PRO A 232 -27.75 -18.88 -5.51
C PRO A 232 -26.88 -17.69 -5.94
N GLY A 233 -26.45 -17.67 -7.20
CA GLY A 233 -25.61 -16.60 -7.75
C GLY A 233 -24.10 -16.76 -7.53
N SER A 234 -23.57 -17.93 -7.18
CA SER A 234 -22.10 -18.19 -7.11
C SER A 234 -21.50 -18.73 -8.43
N ARG A 235 -22.33 -18.93 -9.45
CA ARG A 235 -21.97 -19.58 -10.71
C ARG A 235 -21.53 -18.57 -11.76
N MET A 236 -20.54 -18.95 -12.56
CA MET A 236 -20.06 -18.18 -13.71
C MET A 236 -20.02 -19.05 -14.96
N ASP A 237 -20.49 -18.48 -16.07
CA ASP A 237 -20.43 -19.12 -17.37
C ASP A 237 -19.02 -18.98 -17.99
N ALA A 238 -18.49 -20.07 -18.55
CA ALA A 238 -17.15 -20.11 -19.10
C ALA A 238 -17.01 -19.32 -20.41
N ASP A 239 -18.06 -19.25 -21.23
CA ASP A 239 -18.09 -18.49 -22.48
C ASP A 239 -18.16 -16.98 -22.20
N ASP A 240 -18.88 -16.57 -21.15
CA ASP A 240 -18.89 -15.17 -20.68
C ASP A 240 -17.50 -14.73 -20.19
N ILE A 241 -16.83 -15.57 -19.39
CA ILE A 241 -15.44 -15.27 -18.96
C ILE A 241 -14.52 -15.17 -20.17
N ALA A 242 -14.60 -16.12 -21.10
CA ALA A 242 -13.79 -16.13 -22.31
C ALA A 242 -14.03 -14.89 -23.19
N GLN A 243 -15.25 -14.34 -23.22
CA GLN A 243 -15.54 -13.09 -23.91
C GLN A 243 -14.72 -11.92 -23.33
N VAL A 244 -14.56 -11.85 -22.00
CA VAL A 244 -13.74 -10.80 -21.38
C VAL A 244 -12.26 -10.91 -21.78
N TYR A 245 -11.73 -12.12 -21.94
CA TYR A 245 -10.36 -12.32 -22.44
C TYR A 245 -10.21 -11.80 -23.87
N LEU A 246 -11.17 -12.11 -24.75
CA LEU A 246 -11.18 -11.62 -26.12
C LEU A 246 -11.27 -10.09 -26.18
N ASP A 247 -12.15 -9.50 -25.38
CA ASP A 247 -12.31 -8.04 -25.30
C ASP A 247 -11.04 -7.37 -24.77
N THR A 248 -10.39 -7.98 -23.77
CA THR A 248 -9.11 -7.51 -23.22
C THR A 248 -8.00 -7.55 -24.25
N ALA A 249 -7.87 -8.63 -25.02
CA ALA A 249 -6.88 -8.76 -26.09
C ALA A 249 -7.05 -7.74 -27.22
N ARG A 250 -8.24 -7.12 -27.33
CA ARG A 250 -8.59 -6.10 -28.33
C ARG A 250 -8.52 -4.67 -27.79
N GLN A 251 -8.15 -4.49 -26.52
CA GLN A 251 -8.11 -3.16 -25.93
C GLN A 251 -7.06 -2.29 -26.63
N PRO A 252 -7.42 -1.03 -26.99
CA PRO A 252 -6.41 -0.10 -27.44
C PRO A 252 -5.48 0.25 -26.27
N ARG A 253 -4.24 0.58 -26.60
CA ARG A 253 -3.16 0.87 -25.65
C ARG A 253 -3.50 1.95 -24.62
N SER A 254 -4.42 2.85 -24.95
CA SER A 254 -4.89 3.91 -24.06
C SER A 254 -5.76 3.45 -22.89
N VAL A 255 -6.31 2.23 -22.92
CA VAL A 255 -7.25 1.71 -21.90
C VAL A 255 -6.88 0.31 -21.41
N TRP A 256 -5.62 -0.08 -21.54
CA TRP A 256 -5.16 -1.41 -21.13
C TRP A 256 -5.49 -1.71 -19.66
N SER A 257 -6.17 -2.84 -19.50
CA SER A 257 -6.49 -3.42 -18.21
C SER A 257 -5.37 -4.38 -17.82
N PHE A 258 -4.62 -4.05 -16.77
CA PHE A 258 -3.53 -4.90 -16.27
C PHE A 258 -4.04 -5.96 -15.29
N GLU A 259 -5.19 -5.70 -14.67
CA GLU A 259 -5.85 -6.61 -13.75
C GLU A 259 -7.37 -6.52 -13.93
N THR A 260 -8.00 -7.68 -14.09
CA THR A 260 -9.44 -7.82 -14.34
C THR A 260 -10.04 -8.74 -13.29
N ASP A 261 -10.86 -8.19 -12.39
CA ASP A 261 -11.57 -8.95 -11.34
C ASP A 261 -12.98 -9.30 -11.81
N LEU A 262 -13.25 -10.61 -11.90
CA LEU A 262 -14.51 -11.19 -12.37
C LEU A 262 -15.23 -11.90 -11.22
N ARG A 263 -16.38 -11.36 -10.83
CA ARG A 263 -17.21 -11.87 -9.72
C ARG A 263 -18.65 -12.14 -10.16
N PRO A 264 -19.31 -13.15 -9.58
CA PRO A 264 -20.74 -13.35 -9.75
C PRO A 264 -21.56 -12.16 -9.26
N SER A 265 -22.64 -11.84 -9.97
CA SER A 265 -23.56 -10.77 -9.58
C SER A 265 -24.63 -11.27 -8.62
N ARG A 266 -24.89 -10.53 -7.52
CA ARG A 266 -26.05 -10.79 -6.66
C ARG A 266 -27.31 -10.33 -7.41
N GLY A 267 -28.15 -11.29 -7.81
CA GLY A 267 -29.39 -11.05 -8.55
C GLY A 267 -30.37 -10.12 -7.81
N ALA A 268 -31.21 -9.44 -8.60
CA ALA A 268 -32.17 -8.44 -8.16
C ALA A 268 -33.21 -8.95 -7.14
N GLN A 269 -33.11 -8.47 -5.90
CA GLN A 269 -34.27 -8.06 -5.12
C GLN A 269 -34.09 -6.57 -4.80
N ALA A 270 -34.83 -5.74 -5.52
CA ALA A 270 -34.83 -4.30 -5.37
C ALA A 270 -35.65 -3.90 -4.13
N SER A 271 -35.01 -3.27 -3.15
CA SER A 271 -35.70 -2.31 -2.27
C SER A 271 -35.69 -0.95 -2.96
N PRO A 272 -36.83 -0.27 -3.13
CA PRO A 272 -36.88 1.01 -3.84
C PRO A 272 -36.27 2.10 -2.94
N ARG A 273 -35.03 2.51 -3.21
CA ARG A 273 -34.50 3.75 -2.63
C ARG A 273 -35.07 4.93 -3.43
N ILE A 274 -35.88 5.72 -2.73
CA ILE A 274 -36.40 7.02 -3.15
C ILE A 274 -35.21 7.90 -3.59
N SER A 275 -35.17 8.24 -4.87
CA SER A 275 -34.23 9.24 -5.40
C SER A 275 -34.69 10.65 -5.00
N LYS A 276 -33.80 11.43 -4.39
CA LYS A 276 -33.91 12.89 -4.40
C LYS A 276 -33.32 13.41 -5.73
N PRO A 277 -33.89 14.45 -6.36
CA PRO A 277 -33.41 14.98 -7.62
C PRO A 277 -32.21 15.90 -7.37
N GLY A 278 -31.02 15.54 -7.85
CA GLY A 278 -29.82 16.40 -7.77
C GLY A 278 -28.53 15.81 -8.32
N ASP A 279 -28.32 14.48 -8.22
CA ASP A 279 -27.06 13.87 -8.65
C ASP A 279 -27.07 13.49 -10.14
N ARG A 280 -26.58 14.39 -10.99
CA ARG A 280 -25.99 14.02 -12.30
C ARG A 280 -24.47 14.06 -12.17
N LEU A 281 -23.89 13.00 -11.60
CA LEU A 281 -22.48 12.68 -11.84
C LEU A 281 -22.39 11.91 -13.17
N GLN A 282 -21.58 12.41 -14.09
CA GLN A 282 -21.26 11.74 -15.35
C GLN A 282 -20.54 10.41 -15.07
N GLU A 283 -21.26 9.30 -15.25
CA GLU A 283 -20.69 7.96 -15.36
C GLU A 283 -19.84 7.88 -16.64
N ASN A 284 -18.51 8.01 -16.53
CA ASN A 284 -17.60 7.47 -17.53
C ASN A 284 -17.40 5.97 -17.27
N SER A 285 -18.48 5.20 -17.40
CA SER A 285 -18.41 3.75 -17.59
C SER A 285 -18.57 3.50 -19.09
N GLY A 286 -17.53 2.94 -19.71
CA GLY A 286 -17.66 2.40 -21.06
C GLY A 286 -18.67 1.26 -21.02
N ARG A 287 -19.93 1.54 -21.38
CA ARG A 287 -20.97 0.52 -21.57
C ARG A 287 -20.58 -0.35 -22.76
N TYR A 288 -19.95 -1.49 -22.51
CA TYR A 288 -20.02 -2.61 -23.45
C TYR A 288 -21.39 -3.27 -23.28
N ARG A 289 -22.09 -3.49 -24.41
CA ARG A 289 -23.48 -3.99 -24.47
C ARG A 289 -23.61 -5.33 -23.74
N SER A 290 -24.32 -5.34 -22.60
CA SER A 290 -24.69 -6.56 -21.88
C SER A 290 -25.96 -7.19 -22.45
N HIS A 291 -25.98 -8.52 -22.59
CA HIS A 291 -27.16 -9.34 -22.87
C HIS A 291 -28.26 -9.08 -21.80
N PRO A 292 -29.57 -9.21 -22.11
CA PRO A 292 -30.64 -8.61 -21.30
C PRO A 292 -30.87 -9.20 -19.90
N GLU A 293 -30.25 -10.33 -19.55
CA GLU A 293 -30.60 -11.07 -18.32
C GLU A 293 -29.47 -11.20 -17.28
N TRP A 294 -28.25 -10.73 -17.59
CA TRP A 294 -27.08 -10.96 -16.71
C TRP A 294 -26.21 -9.69 -16.61
N ARG A 295 -26.08 -9.13 -15.39
CA ARG A 295 -25.25 -7.92 -15.11
C ARG A 295 -24.05 -8.28 -14.23
N TRP A 296 -22.88 -8.51 -14.81
CA TRP A 296 -21.62 -8.70 -14.05
C TRP A 296 -20.96 -7.35 -13.70
N ARG A 297 -20.15 -7.28 -12.63
CA ARG A 297 -19.34 -6.10 -12.28
C ARG A 297 -17.88 -6.33 -12.65
N VAL A 298 -17.42 -5.73 -13.74
CA VAL A 298 -15.99 -5.67 -14.09
C VAL A 298 -15.35 -4.52 -13.33
N THR A 299 -14.42 -4.80 -12.43
CA THR A 299 -13.60 -3.76 -11.81
C THR A 299 -12.24 -3.77 -12.49
N ILE A 300 -12.00 -2.79 -13.36
CA ILE A 300 -10.68 -2.56 -13.94
C ILE A 300 -9.87 -1.81 -12.89
N ALA A 301 -8.84 -2.44 -12.32
CA ALA A 301 -7.90 -1.74 -11.45
C ALA A 301 -6.80 -1.14 -12.34
N PRO A 302 -6.74 0.20 -12.54
CA PRO A 302 -5.59 0.82 -13.19
C PRO A 302 -4.37 0.66 -12.26
N MET A 303 -3.40 -0.15 -12.69
CA MET A 303 -2.07 -0.19 -12.08
C MET A 303 -1.32 1.12 -12.37
N PRO A 304 -0.47 1.59 -11.44
CA PRO A 304 0.08 2.93 -11.44
C PRO A 304 1.24 3.03 -12.44
N PHE A 305 0.93 3.12 -13.72
CA PHE A 305 1.86 3.74 -14.66
C PHE A 305 1.56 5.24 -14.69
N HIS A 306 2.62 6.01 -14.42
CA HIS A 306 2.74 7.36 -14.94
C HIS A 306 2.27 7.33 -16.40
N ASN A 307 1.11 7.92 -16.70
CA ASN A 307 0.82 8.30 -18.08
C ASN A 307 1.85 9.39 -18.41
N PRO A 308 2.87 9.12 -19.25
CA PRO A 308 3.87 10.11 -19.61
C PRO A 308 3.25 11.24 -20.45
N LEU A 309 2.05 11.00 -20.99
CA LEU A 309 1.28 11.92 -21.83
C LEU A 309 0.15 12.64 -21.07
N ALA A 310 -0.06 12.37 -19.77
CA ALA A 310 -0.99 13.15 -18.97
C ALA A 310 -0.39 14.54 -18.71
N LYS A 311 -1.05 15.58 -19.23
CA LYS A 311 -0.64 16.97 -19.02
C LYS A 311 -0.57 17.27 -17.52
N GLN A 312 0.50 17.95 -17.11
CA GLN A 312 0.63 18.43 -15.74
C GLN A 312 -0.45 19.48 -15.46
N PRO A 313 -0.96 19.58 -14.21
CA PRO A 313 -1.86 20.66 -13.82
C PRO A 313 -1.19 22.03 -13.99
N ASP A 314 -1.97 23.07 -14.24
CA ASP A 314 -1.44 24.44 -14.46
C ASP A 314 -0.57 24.94 -13.29
N SER A 315 -0.92 24.57 -12.06
CA SER A 315 -0.15 24.93 -10.85
C SER A 315 1.25 24.31 -10.82
N TYR A 316 1.52 23.24 -11.57
CA TYR A 316 2.82 22.55 -11.55
C TYR A 316 3.97 23.44 -12.03
N VAL A 317 3.67 24.48 -12.82
CA VAL A 317 4.66 25.49 -13.26
C VAL A 317 5.38 26.13 -12.06
N LYS A 318 4.69 26.30 -10.93
CA LYS A 318 5.25 26.84 -9.69
C LYS A 318 6.42 26.02 -9.15
N LYS A 319 6.54 24.73 -9.48
CA LYS A 319 7.67 23.89 -9.04
C LYS A 319 9.02 24.52 -9.37
N LYS A 320 9.13 25.27 -10.48
CA LYS A 320 10.37 25.96 -10.91
C LYS A 320 10.81 27.09 -9.96
N GLU A 321 9.88 27.63 -9.17
CA GLU A 321 10.13 28.67 -8.18
C GLU A 321 10.77 28.11 -6.90
N TYR A 322 10.77 26.79 -6.70
CA TYR A 322 11.28 26.13 -5.52
C TYR A 322 12.54 25.33 -5.85
N GLU A 323 13.61 25.59 -5.10
CA GLU A 323 14.85 24.82 -5.16
C GLU A 323 14.88 23.83 -4.00
N PHE A 324 14.62 22.54 -4.28
CA PHE A 324 14.54 21.49 -3.27
C PHE A 324 15.92 21.08 -2.76
N LYS A 325 16.04 20.97 -1.44
CA LYS A 325 17.25 20.58 -0.71
C LYS A 325 17.04 19.23 -0.02
N LYS A 326 17.68 19.05 1.14
CA LYS A 326 17.62 17.82 1.94
C LYS A 326 16.21 17.48 2.43
N THR A 327 15.97 16.20 2.64
CA THR A 327 14.78 15.69 3.35
C THR A 327 14.86 16.05 4.83
N LEU A 328 13.81 16.68 5.35
CA LEU A 328 13.67 17.04 6.77
C LEU A 328 12.97 15.93 7.56
N GLY A 329 12.05 15.20 6.93
CA GLY A 329 11.32 14.10 7.58
C GLY A 329 10.54 13.23 6.61
N GLU A 330 10.29 11.98 7.01
CA GLU A 330 9.47 11.01 6.28
C GLU A 330 8.35 10.52 7.19
N GLY A 331 7.11 10.74 6.79
CA GLY A 331 5.92 10.38 7.55
C GLY A 331 4.99 9.42 6.81
N THR A 332 3.92 9.00 7.49
CA THR A 332 2.89 8.10 6.94
C THR A 332 2.17 8.70 5.72
N PHE A 333 2.09 10.03 5.64
CA PHE A 333 1.35 10.75 4.59
C PHE A 333 2.26 11.35 3.51
N GLY A 334 3.58 11.24 3.61
CA GLY A 334 4.49 11.83 2.63
C GLY A 334 5.87 12.21 3.16
N ILE A 335 6.67 12.85 2.30
CA ILE A 335 8.03 13.31 2.59
C ILE A 335 8.02 14.83 2.75
N VAL A 336 8.75 15.33 3.75
CA VAL A 336 8.98 16.76 3.95
C VAL A 336 10.41 17.08 3.50
N ARG A 337 10.56 18.01 2.56
CA ARG A 337 11.86 18.49 2.07
C ARG A 337 12.05 19.97 2.39
N SER A 338 13.26 20.35 2.78
CA SER A 338 13.66 21.76 2.81
C SER A 338 13.77 22.27 1.38
N ALA A 339 13.39 23.52 1.13
CA ALA A 339 13.55 24.16 -0.17
C ALA A 339 13.77 25.67 -0.01
N THR A 340 14.31 26.32 -1.03
CA THR A 340 14.33 27.79 -1.13
C THR A 340 13.25 28.24 -2.11
N TRP A 341 12.37 29.14 -1.66
CA TRP A 341 11.39 29.77 -2.54
C TRP A 341 12.03 31.01 -3.18
N LYS A 342 12.42 30.86 -4.45
CA LYS A 342 13.17 31.86 -5.22
C LYS A 342 12.32 33.05 -5.68
N ALA A 343 11.01 32.86 -5.79
CA ALA A 343 10.09 33.92 -6.22
C ALA A 343 9.68 34.87 -5.07
N ALA A 344 10.01 34.54 -3.81
CA ALA A 344 9.88 35.47 -2.70
C ALA A 344 10.98 36.54 -2.76
N ASP A 345 10.66 37.77 -2.36
CA ASP A 345 11.62 38.88 -2.27
C ASP A 345 11.72 39.39 -0.81
N PRO A 346 12.83 39.13 -0.10
CA PRO A 346 13.97 38.30 -0.51
C PRO A 346 13.63 36.80 -0.53
N PRO A 347 14.44 35.94 -1.17
CA PRO A 347 14.23 34.49 -1.15
C PRO A 347 14.23 33.92 0.27
N ILE A 348 13.26 33.07 0.58
CA ILE A 348 13.08 32.49 1.92
C ILE A 348 13.22 30.97 1.92
N GLY A 349 13.65 30.41 3.07
CA GLY A 349 13.63 28.98 3.34
C GLY A 349 12.21 28.50 3.65
N VAL A 350 11.82 27.37 3.04
CA VAL A 350 10.49 26.77 3.19
C VAL A 350 10.59 25.25 3.40
N ALA A 351 9.62 24.68 4.10
CA ALA A 351 9.45 23.24 4.23
C ALA A 351 8.31 22.78 3.32
N VAL A 352 8.60 21.92 2.34
CA VAL A 352 7.65 21.41 1.36
C VAL A 352 7.25 19.97 1.71
N LYS A 353 6.00 19.78 2.11
CA LYS A 353 5.41 18.46 2.35
C LYS A 353 4.78 17.92 1.08
N VAL A 354 5.28 16.79 0.61
CA VAL A 354 4.86 16.12 -0.63
C VAL A 354 3.95 14.95 -0.29
N ILE A 355 2.70 15.01 -0.73
CA ILE A 355 1.64 14.04 -0.41
C ILE A 355 1.16 13.36 -1.70
N SER A 356 1.05 12.03 -1.70
CA SER A 356 0.50 11.31 -2.86
C SER A 356 -1.01 11.47 -2.96
N LYS A 357 -1.50 11.85 -4.15
CA LYS A 357 -2.93 11.88 -4.48
C LYS A 357 -3.59 10.50 -4.40
N ARG A 358 -2.81 9.41 -4.47
CA ARG A 358 -3.31 8.04 -4.34
C ARG A 358 -3.99 7.80 -2.98
N ILE A 359 -3.51 8.47 -1.93
CA ILE A 359 -4.03 8.35 -0.56
C ILE A 359 -5.38 9.10 -0.42
N LEU A 360 -5.67 10.05 -1.32
CA LEU A 360 -6.80 10.99 -1.23
C LEU A 360 -7.88 10.77 -2.29
N ARG A 361 -7.84 9.64 -3.02
CA ARG A 361 -8.77 9.34 -4.13
C ARG A 361 -10.23 9.50 -3.71
N GLY A 362 -10.96 10.36 -4.40
CA GLY A 362 -12.40 10.62 -4.19
C GLY A 362 -12.74 11.91 -3.46
N HIS A 363 -11.75 12.67 -2.96
CA HIS A 363 -11.98 13.89 -2.17
C HIS A 363 -11.21 15.14 -2.67
N ASP A 364 -10.77 15.17 -3.93
CA ASP A 364 -9.90 16.25 -4.45
C ASP A 364 -10.47 17.66 -4.28
N ASN A 365 -11.78 17.85 -4.41
CA ASN A 365 -12.42 19.16 -4.22
C ASN A 365 -12.40 19.60 -2.74
N ILE A 366 -12.61 18.66 -1.82
CA ILE A 366 -12.58 18.92 -0.37
C ILE A 366 -11.16 19.32 0.06
N VAL A 367 -10.15 18.63 -0.47
CA VAL A 367 -8.73 18.92 -0.18
C VAL A 367 -8.34 20.34 -0.63
N LYS A 368 -8.85 20.81 -1.78
CA LYS A 368 -8.58 22.17 -2.28
C LYS A 368 -9.23 23.25 -1.43
N ASP A 369 -10.46 23.02 -0.97
CA ASP A 369 -11.15 23.92 -0.04
C ASP A 369 -10.45 23.95 1.32
N GLU A 370 -10.00 22.80 1.82
CA GLU A 370 -9.22 22.69 3.05
C GLU A 370 -7.89 23.44 2.96
N MET A 371 -7.16 23.34 1.85
CA MET A 371 -5.92 24.11 1.64
C MET A 371 -6.16 25.63 1.68
N ASN A 372 -7.33 26.10 1.27
CA ASN A 372 -7.67 27.53 1.36
C ASN A 372 -7.91 27.96 2.82
N VAL A 373 -8.55 27.12 3.64
CA VAL A 373 -8.68 27.36 5.08
C VAL A 373 -7.30 27.44 5.75
N LEU A 374 -6.38 26.55 5.37
CA LEU A 374 -5.01 26.56 5.89
C LEU A 374 -4.24 27.83 5.55
N LYS A 375 -4.47 28.44 4.37
CA LYS A 375 -3.84 29.73 3.99
C LYS A 375 -4.29 30.88 4.88
N GLY A 376 -5.47 30.79 5.47
CA GLY A 376 -6.02 31.82 6.36
C GLY A 376 -5.50 31.75 7.80
N LEU A 377 -4.73 30.71 8.17
CA LEU A 377 -4.22 30.57 9.53
C LEU A 377 -2.99 31.46 9.74
N ASP A 378 -3.07 32.37 10.72
CA ASP A 378 -1.95 33.23 11.11
C ASP A 378 -1.90 33.32 12.63
N GLN A 379 -1.01 32.54 13.24
CA GLN A 379 -0.85 32.50 14.69
C GLN A 379 0.63 32.29 15.06
N PRO A 380 1.17 32.97 16.10
CA PRO A 380 2.61 32.94 16.42
C PRO A 380 3.21 31.57 16.77
N HIS A 381 2.39 30.62 17.17
CA HIS A 381 2.74 29.27 17.63
C HIS A 381 2.23 28.16 16.69
N VAL A 382 1.71 28.50 15.51
CA VAL A 382 1.37 27.56 14.43
C VAL A 382 2.27 27.86 13.23
N VAL A 383 2.81 26.81 12.60
CA VAL A 383 3.64 26.98 11.40
C VAL A 383 2.82 27.59 10.27
N LYS A 384 3.33 28.66 9.67
CA LYS A 384 2.66 29.39 8.60
C LYS A 384 2.60 28.55 7.32
N PHE A 385 1.41 28.42 6.76
CA PHE A 385 1.19 27.84 5.44
C PHE A 385 1.30 28.95 4.39
N LEU A 386 2.25 28.82 3.46
CA LEU A 386 2.64 29.87 2.54
C LEU A 386 2.00 29.69 1.16
N ASP A 387 2.11 28.49 0.59
CA ASP A 387 1.56 28.18 -0.72
C ASP A 387 1.31 26.69 -0.91
N TRP A 388 0.68 26.33 -2.02
CA TRP A 388 0.63 24.95 -2.49
C TRP A 388 0.54 24.88 -4.00
N PHE A 389 0.91 23.72 -4.52
CA PHE A 389 0.73 23.36 -5.92
C PHE A 389 0.58 21.84 -6.06
N GLU A 390 0.14 21.39 -7.24
CA GLU A 390 -0.05 19.98 -7.54
C GLU A 390 0.69 19.54 -8.81
N SER A 391 1.20 18.32 -8.79
CA SER A 391 1.50 17.56 -10.01
C SER A 391 0.33 16.65 -10.36
N LYS A 392 0.45 15.87 -11.42
CA LYS A 392 -0.53 14.85 -11.79
C LYS A 392 -0.86 13.86 -10.66
N ASP A 393 0.09 13.58 -9.78
CA ASP A 393 0.04 12.47 -8.80
C ASP A 393 0.35 12.89 -7.35
N LYS A 394 0.80 14.13 -7.12
CA LYS A 394 1.22 14.63 -5.81
C LYS A 394 0.66 16.03 -5.51
N TYR A 395 0.39 16.29 -4.24
CA TYR A 395 0.20 17.63 -3.69
C TYR A 395 1.50 18.09 -3.02
N TYR A 396 1.85 19.36 -3.18
CA TYR A 396 3.00 20.01 -2.58
C TYR A 396 2.49 21.14 -1.68
N LEU A 397 2.60 20.95 -0.37
CA LEU A 397 2.19 21.92 0.65
C LEU A 397 3.43 22.66 1.14
N VAL A 398 3.46 23.98 1.02
CA VAL A 398 4.62 24.83 1.33
C VAL A 398 4.37 25.55 2.64
N PHE A 399 5.23 25.30 3.63
CA PHE A 399 5.20 25.92 4.95
C PHE A 399 6.46 26.75 5.20
N GLU A 400 6.42 27.67 6.16
CA GLU A 400 7.64 28.30 6.66
C GLU A 400 8.60 27.25 7.26
N GLU A 401 9.90 27.42 7.06
CA GLU A 401 10.90 26.50 7.62
C GLU A 401 11.25 26.90 9.06
N ALA A 402 10.94 26.03 10.03
CA ALA A 402 11.37 26.20 11.42
C ALA A 402 12.83 25.69 11.58
N THR A 403 13.75 26.61 11.90
CA THR A 403 15.20 26.33 11.93
C THR A 403 15.81 26.24 13.34
N GLY A 404 15.00 26.50 14.37
CA GLY A 404 15.42 26.55 15.77
C GLY A 404 15.62 25.20 16.46
N GLY A 405 15.28 24.10 15.76
CA GLY A 405 15.40 22.74 16.29
C GLY A 405 14.24 22.31 17.18
N GLU A 406 14.30 21.07 17.67
CA GLU A 406 13.25 20.45 18.48
C GLU A 406 13.21 21.02 19.90
N LEU A 407 12.01 21.07 20.47
CA LEU A 407 11.76 21.63 21.79
C LEU A 407 12.72 21.10 22.87
N PHE A 408 12.82 19.78 22.98
CA PHE A 408 13.54 19.13 24.06
C PHE A 408 15.06 19.16 23.91
N GLU A 409 15.56 19.15 22.67
CA GLU A 409 17.00 19.32 22.41
C GLU A 409 17.46 20.70 22.90
N ARG A 410 16.63 21.73 22.66
CA ARG A 410 16.92 23.08 23.11
C ARG A 410 16.82 23.24 24.63
N ILE A 411 15.81 22.64 25.25
CA ILE A 411 15.67 22.62 26.72
C ILE A 411 16.91 22.00 27.37
N LEU A 412 17.43 20.91 26.82
CA LEU A 412 18.66 20.30 27.35
C LEU A 412 19.89 21.18 27.25
N ALA A 413 20.03 21.90 26.13
CA ALA A 413 21.20 22.72 25.84
C ALA A 413 21.33 23.89 26.84
N ARG A 414 20.20 24.43 27.34
CA ARG A 414 20.15 25.63 28.19
C ARG A 414 20.70 25.51 29.62
N GLY A 415 21.15 24.34 30.08
CA GLY A 415 21.73 24.23 31.42
C GLY A 415 20.71 23.99 32.52
N ARG A 416 19.72 24.86 32.61
CA ARG A 416 18.70 24.95 33.66
C ARG A 416 17.32 25.01 33.02
N PHE A 417 16.35 24.32 33.62
CA PHE A 417 14.97 24.32 33.16
C PHE A 417 14.06 24.22 34.38
N THR A 418 13.14 25.17 34.51
CA THR A 418 12.25 25.29 35.67
C THR A 418 10.82 24.93 35.32
N GLU A 419 9.97 24.72 36.33
CA GLU A 419 8.54 24.53 36.12
C GLU A 419 7.91 25.74 35.42
N LEU A 420 8.39 26.96 35.70
CA LEU A 420 7.95 28.18 35.01
C LEU A 420 8.25 28.15 33.51
N ASP A 421 9.41 27.61 33.12
CA ASP A 421 9.79 27.45 31.71
C ASP A 421 8.90 26.42 31.01
N ALA A 422 8.54 25.35 31.72
CA ALA A 422 7.56 24.37 31.25
C ALA A 422 6.18 25.02 31.05
N CYS A 423 5.71 25.82 32.02
CA CYS A 423 4.46 26.58 31.91
C CYS A 423 4.42 27.49 30.68
N ARG A 424 5.49 28.27 30.45
CA ARG A 424 5.60 29.16 29.29
C ARG A 424 5.52 28.39 27.97
N THR A 425 6.21 27.26 27.91
CA THR A 425 6.23 26.37 26.74
C THR A 425 4.86 25.75 26.49
N ILE A 426 4.25 25.15 27.51
CA ILE A 426 2.94 24.49 27.40
C ILE A 426 1.85 25.50 27.06
N ARG A 427 1.90 26.72 27.61
CA ARG A 427 0.98 27.80 27.23
C ARG A 427 1.08 28.18 25.76
N ALA A 428 2.29 28.21 25.19
CA ALA A 428 2.48 28.48 23.75
C ALA A 428 1.89 27.35 22.89
N VAL A 429 2.17 26.09 23.23
CA VAL A 429 1.61 24.92 22.52
C VAL A 429 0.09 24.87 22.66
N LEU A 430 -0.43 25.13 23.84
CA LEU A 430 -1.87 25.15 24.11
C LEU A 430 -2.58 26.28 23.36
N SER A 431 -1.95 27.45 23.23
CA SER A 431 -2.46 28.55 22.41
C SER A 431 -2.55 28.16 20.93
N ALA A 432 -1.57 27.40 20.41
CA ALA A 432 -1.65 26.85 19.06
C ALA A 432 -2.82 25.84 18.92
N ILE A 433 -2.97 24.92 19.87
CA ILE A 433 -4.07 23.93 19.88
C ILE A 433 -5.44 24.62 19.94
N GLN A 434 -5.60 25.60 20.83
CA GLN A 434 -6.82 26.38 20.97
C GLN A 434 -7.19 27.07 19.66
N TYR A 435 -6.22 27.73 19.02
CA TYR A 435 -6.41 28.39 17.74
C TYR A 435 -6.88 27.42 16.65
N LEU A 436 -6.24 26.24 16.54
CA LEU A 436 -6.66 25.21 15.59
C LEU A 436 -8.07 24.69 15.90
N HIS A 437 -8.39 24.45 17.17
CA HIS A 437 -9.70 23.96 17.60
C HIS A 437 -10.82 24.97 17.31
N HIS A 438 -10.58 26.27 17.46
CA HIS A 438 -11.53 27.33 17.07
C HIS A 438 -11.77 27.39 15.56
N HIS A 439 -10.81 26.94 14.75
CA HIS A 439 -10.96 26.79 13.30
C HIS A 439 -11.49 25.41 12.88
N ASN A 440 -11.93 24.58 13.84
CA ASN A 440 -12.40 23.20 13.65
C ASN A 440 -11.34 22.26 13.04
N ILE A 441 -10.07 22.54 13.34
CA ILE A 441 -8.91 21.75 12.93
C ILE A 441 -8.41 20.93 14.12
N VAL A 442 -8.31 19.61 13.96
CA VAL A 442 -7.76 18.70 14.98
C VAL A 442 -6.40 18.18 14.50
N HIS A 443 -5.36 18.33 15.31
CA HIS A 443 -3.98 18.01 14.90
C HIS A 443 -3.70 16.50 14.83
N ARG A 444 -4.14 15.72 15.83
CA ARG A 444 -4.08 14.24 15.93
C ARG A 444 -2.71 13.58 16.05
N ASP A 445 -1.63 14.28 15.69
CA ASP A 445 -0.24 13.81 15.85
C ASP A 445 0.62 14.81 16.63
N ILE A 446 0.08 15.36 17.73
CA ILE A 446 0.88 16.20 18.62
C ILE A 446 1.88 15.32 19.35
N LYS A 447 3.17 15.59 19.11
CA LYS A 447 4.29 14.85 19.67
C LYS A 447 5.52 15.77 19.78
N PRO A 448 6.50 15.41 20.62
CA PRO A 448 7.74 16.19 20.78
C PRO A 448 8.42 16.62 19.48
N GLU A 449 8.46 15.72 18.49
CA GLU A 449 9.11 15.95 17.19
C GLU A 449 8.39 16.99 16.32
N ASN A 450 7.11 17.26 16.62
CA ASN A 450 6.28 18.22 15.90
C ASN A 450 6.22 19.58 16.62
N ILE A 451 7.00 19.78 17.69
CA ILE A 451 7.08 21.05 18.43
C ILE A 451 8.49 21.61 18.26
N LEU A 452 8.63 22.60 17.40
CA LEU A 452 9.92 23.17 17.00
C LEU A 452 10.04 24.62 17.47
N TYR A 453 11.26 25.14 17.53
CA TYR A 453 11.49 26.58 17.61
C TYR A 453 11.57 27.19 16.22
N ARG A 454 10.90 28.32 16.00
CA ARG A 454 10.85 28.99 14.70
C ARG A 454 12.26 29.40 14.21
N THR A 455 13.05 30.04 15.08
CA THR A 455 14.43 30.47 14.80
C THR A 455 15.39 29.97 15.87
N LYS A 456 16.70 30.12 15.63
CA LYS A 456 17.77 29.74 16.59
C LYS A 456 17.93 30.75 17.74
N GLU A 457 17.34 31.94 17.63
CA GLU A 457 17.44 33.05 18.60
C GLU A 457 16.85 32.67 19.94
N GLU A 458 17.49 33.06 21.04
CA GLU A 458 17.16 32.58 22.39
C GLU A 458 15.68 32.79 22.78
N ASP A 459 15.07 33.87 22.34
CA ASP A 459 13.66 34.23 22.59
C ASP A 459 12.68 33.71 21.52
N ALA A 460 13.14 32.90 20.56
CA ALA A 460 12.31 32.38 19.48
C ALA A 460 11.05 31.67 19.98
N ASN A 461 9.94 31.91 19.27
CA ASN A 461 8.67 31.26 19.54
C ASN A 461 8.74 29.75 19.25
N VAL A 462 8.08 28.98 20.12
CA VAL A 462 7.73 27.59 19.84
C VAL A 462 6.59 27.58 18.84
N VAL A 463 6.69 26.72 17.83
CA VAL A 463 5.69 26.51 16.78
C VAL A 463 5.32 25.04 16.67
N LEU A 464 4.02 24.78 16.53
CA LEU A 464 3.48 23.47 16.23
C LEU A 464 3.53 23.26 14.71
N VAL A 465 4.21 22.20 14.28
CA VAL A 465 4.38 21.82 12.87
C VAL A 465 3.60 20.56 12.55
N ASP A 466 3.43 20.28 11.25
CA ASP A 466 2.94 19.01 10.74
C ASP A 466 1.51 18.61 11.19
N PHE A 467 0.59 19.57 11.23
CA PHE A 467 -0.86 19.32 11.41
C PHE A 467 -1.54 18.71 10.16
N GLY A 468 -0.77 18.06 9.27
CA GLY A 468 -1.15 17.80 7.88
C GLY A 468 -2.32 16.83 7.70
N ILE A 469 -3.25 17.25 6.81
CA ILE A 469 -4.59 16.69 6.55
C ILE A 469 -5.37 16.40 7.83
N ALA A 470 -5.38 17.40 8.73
CA ALA A 470 -6.42 17.49 9.73
C ALA A 470 -7.77 17.39 9.03
N ALA A 471 -8.47 16.26 9.17
CA ALA A 471 -9.83 16.19 8.65
C ALA A 471 -10.64 17.25 9.42
N HIS A 472 -11.15 18.22 8.68
CA HIS A 472 -12.06 19.22 9.19
C HIS A 472 -13.28 18.48 9.70
N MET A 473 -13.66 18.68 10.96
CA MET A 473 -14.92 18.14 11.44
C MET A 473 -16.03 19.04 10.90
N LYS A 474 -16.95 18.47 10.13
CA LYS A 474 -18.12 19.21 9.61
C LYS A 474 -19.06 19.63 10.75
N ASP A 475 -19.02 18.90 11.87
CA ASP A 475 -19.78 19.17 13.10
C ASP A 475 -18.98 18.79 14.37
N ASP A 476 -19.26 19.42 15.52
CA ASP A 476 -18.64 19.10 16.82
C ASP A 476 -18.91 17.65 17.33
N ASN A 477 -19.85 16.94 16.69
CA ASN A 477 -20.22 15.54 16.99
C ASN A 477 -19.62 14.52 16.00
N GLU A 478 -18.81 14.94 15.01
CA GLU A 478 -18.21 14.02 14.04
C GLU A 478 -17.06 13.19 14.67
N VAL A 479 -17.02 11.90 14.34
CA VAL A 479 -16.22 10.88 15.02
C VAL A 479 -15.32 10.22 13.97
N LEU A 480 -14.02 10.52 14.02
CA LEU A 480 -13.06 10.10 12.98
C LEU A 480 -12.52 8.70 13.26
N THR A 481 -12.60 7.77 12.31
CA THR A 481 -12.35 6.33 12.57
C THR A 481 -10.96 5.80 12.17
N SER A 482 -10.09 6.63 11.59
CA SER A 482 -8.75 6.24 11.15
C SER A 482 -7.74 6.18 12.30
N VAL A 483 -6.98 5.08 12.42
CA VAL A 483 -5.88 4.95 13.41
C VAL A 483 -4.72 5.88 13.00
N CYS A 484 -4.51 6.98 13.71
CA CYS A 484 -3.43 7.96 13.49
C CYS A 484 -2.78 8.35 14.85
N GLY A 485 -1.54 8.87 14.85
CA GLY A 485 -0.89 9.41 16.06
C GLY A 485 0.05 8.41 16.78
N SER A 486 1.31 8.74 17.06
CA SER A 486 2.30 7.81 17.67
C SER A 486 1.83 7.11 18.96
N PHE A 487 2.02 5.79 19.10
CA PHE A 487 1.40 4.97 20.17
C PHE A 487 1.63 5.48 21.61
N GLY A 488 2.79 6.10 21.92
CA GLY A 488 3.07 6.63 23.25
C GLY A 488 2.36 7.93 23.62
N TYR A 489 1.76 8.64 22.65
CA TYR A 489 1.09 9.94 22.85
C TYR A 489 -0.39 9.92 22.43
N ALA A 490 -0.85 8.80 21.88
CA ALA A 490 -2.21 8.63 21.41
C ALA A 490 -3.20 8.48 22.57
N ALA A 491 -4.39 9.07 22.42
CA ALA A 491 -5.46 8.98 23.40
C ALA A 491 -6.08 7.56 23.43
N PRO A 492 -6.68 7.13 24.56
CA PRO A 492 -7.29 5.81 24.71
C PRO A 492 -8.33 5.49 23.62
N GLU A 493 -9.13 6.49 23.21
CA GLU A 493 -10.15 6.35 22.19
C GLU A 493 -9.58 6.09 20.78
N ILE A 494 -8.43 6.67 20.44
CA ILE A 494 -7.72 6.40 19.19
C ILE A 494 -7.24 4.95 19.17
N LEU A 495 -6.68 4.47 20.28
CA LEU A 495 -6.21 3.08 20.42
C LEU A 495 -7.38 2.08 20.37
N ALA A 496 -8.52 2.45 20.94
CA ALA A 496 -9.75 1.67 20.94
C ALA A 496 -10.55 1.76 19.61
N LYS A 497 -10.04 2.48 18.59
CA LYS A 497 -10.73 2.75 17.32
C LYS A 497 -12.13 3.36 17.48
N LYS A 498 -12.42 3.96 18.62
CA LYS A 498 -13.65 4.73 18.85
C LYS A 498 -13.37 6.09 18.25
N GLY A 499 -14.18 6.54 17.30
CA GLY A 499 -13.77 7.75 16.60
C GLY A 499 -13.67 8.97 17.51
N HIS A 500 -12.86 9.92 17.05
CA HIS A 500 -12.24 10.92 17.91
C HIS A 500 -12.48 12.35 17.42
N GLY A 501 -12.31 13.32 18.32
CA GLY A 501 -12.43 14.77 18.04
C GLY A 501 -11.36 15.58 18.77
N LYS A 502 -11.60 16.88 19.00
CA LYS A 502 -10.65 17.86 19.60
C LYS A 502 -9.95 17.39 20.89
N ALA A 503 -10.61 16.57 21.70
CA ALA A 503 -10.08 16.07 22.98
C ALA A 503 -8.79 15.22 22.87
N VAL A 504 -8.47 14.66 21.70
CA VAL A 504 -7.24 13.85 21.55
C VAL A 504 -5.97 14.67 21.63
N ASP A 505 -6.00 15.90 21.12
CA ASP A 505 -4.86 16.82 21.17
C ASP A 505 -4.51 17.19 22.63
N MET A 506 -5.54 17.32 23.47
CA MET A 506 -5.39 17.62 24.90
C MET A 506 -4.77 16.45 25.67
N TRP A 507 -5.07 15.21 25.27
CA TRP A 507 -4.39 14.04 25.83
C TRP A 507 -2.89 14.06 25.50
N SER A 508 -2.55 14.25 24.23
CA SER A 508 -1.16 14.32 23.78
C SER A 508 -0.40 15.45 24.48
N LEU A 509 -1.02 16.62 24.67
CA LEU A 509 -0.49 17.71 25.47
C LEU A 509 -0.21 17.28 26.92
N GLY A 510 -1.12 16.52 27.54
CA GLY A 510 -0.94 15.97 28.88
C GLY A 510 0.27 15.05 29.00
N VAL A 511 0.47 14.15 28.03
CA VAL A 511 1.63 13.26 27.96
C VAL A 511 2.93 14.06 27.83
N ILE A 512 2.95 15.08 26.97
CA ILE A 512 4.12 15.95 26.77
C ILE A 512 4.42 16.75 28.03
N THR A 513 3.39 17.31 28.68
CA THR A 513 3.53 18.08 29.93
C THR A 513 4.08 17.21 31.05
N TYR A 514 3.53 16.01 31.25
CA TYR A 514 4.03 15.03 32.21
C TYR A 514 5.52 14.75 31.96
N THR A 515 5.87 14.47 30.70
CA THR A 515 7.24 14.11 30.32
C THR A 515 8.21 15.28 30.50
N MET A 516 7.78 16.50 30.23
CA MET A 516 8.59 17.71 30.39
C MET A 516 8.93 17.99 31.87
N LEU A 517 8.02 17.67 32.79
CA LEU A 517 8.19 17.93 34.22
C LEU A 517 9.07 16.90 34.93
N CYS A 518 9.09 15.64 34.48
CA CYS A 518 9.79 14.57 35.19
C CYS A 518 10.80 13.76 34.35
N GLY A 519 10.83 13.97 33.03
CA GLY A 519 11.75 13.29 32.09
C GLY A 519 11.35 11.86 31.72
N TYR A 520 10.10 11.45 31.98
CA TYR A 520 9.59 10.16 31.55
C TYR A 520 8.10 10.19 31.16
N THR A 521 7.63 9.24 30.35
CA THR A 521 6.24 9.16 29.92
C THR A 521 5.34 8.55 31.02
N PRO A 522 4.06 8.96 31.12
CA PRO A 522 3.13 8.49 32.15
C PRO A 522 2.73 7.02 32.00
N PHE A 523 2.72 6.50 30.77
CA PHE A 523 2.42 5.10 30.44
C PHE A 523 3.61 4.49 29.72
N ARG A 524 4.01 3.27 30.10
CA ARG A 524 5.22 2.61 29.61
C ARG A 524 5.06 1.09 29.59
N SER A 525 5.19 0.54 28.39
CA SER A 525 5.41 -0.88 28.17
C SER A 525 6.19 -1.07 26.88
N ASP A 526 7.08 -2.07 26.85
CA ASP A 526 7.76 -2.53 25.64
C ASP A 526 6.82 -3.32 24.72
N ASP A 527 5.71 -3.82 25.26
CA ASP A 527 4.62 -4.44 24.52
C ASP A 527 3.48 -3.43 24.23
N ALA A 528 3.09 -3.33 22.96
CA ALA A 528 2.09 -2.38 22.48
C ALA A 528 0.68 -2.67 23.04
N GLN A 529 0.34 -3.94 23.28
CA GLN A 529 -0.97 -4.30 23.86
C GLN A 529 -1.04 -3.93 25.34
N ALA A 530 0.04 -4.19 26.09
CA ALA A 530 0.16 -3.75 27.47
C ALA A 530 0.20 -2.23 27.61
N LEU A 531 0.86 -1.50 26.69
CA LEU A 531 0.81 -0.03 26.66
C LEU A 531 -0.62 0.48 26.43
N ALA A 532 -1.35 -0.13 25.50
CA ALA A 532 -2.74 0.22 25.24
C ALA A 532 -3.64 -0.04 26.46
N ALA A 533 -3.48 -1.19 27.13
CA ALA A 533 -4.22 -1.53 28.33
C ALA A 533 -3.93 -0.55 29.49
N GLU A 534 -2.67 -0.15 29.66
CA GLU A 534 -2.28 0.83 30.69
C GLU A 534 -2.87 2.22 30.39
N THR A 535 -2.77 2.65 29.14
CA THR A 535 -3.35 3.91 28.63
C THR A 535 -4.87 3.94 28.84
N GLN A 536 -5.55 2.83 28.58
CA GLN A 536 -6.99 2.69 28.74
C GLN A 536 -7.44 2.66 30.21
N ARG A 537 -6.58 2.17 31.11
CA ARG A 537 -6.80 2.25 32.56
C ARG A 537 -6.64 3.68 33.08
N GLY A 538 -5.80 4.51 32.42
CA GLY A 538 -5.61 5.93 32.75
C GLY A 538 -5.02 6.20 34.14
N LYS A 539 -4.35 5.22 34.74
CA LYS A 539 -3.75 5.37 36.07
C LYS A 539 -2.42 6.11 35.96
N VAL A 540 -2.43 7.43 36.18
CA VAL A 540 -1.22 8.25 36.18
C VAL A 540 -0.54 8.19 37.55
N GLU A 541 0.74 7.81 37.59
CA GLU A 541 1.50 7.65 38.84
C GLU A 541 2.59 8.72 39.00
N PHE A 542 2.47 9.54 40.04
CA PHE A 542 3.41 10.63 40.34
C PHE A 542 4.48 10.16 41.33
N HIS A 543 5.48 9.43 40.84
CA HIS A 543 6.54 8.88 41.69
C HIS A 543 7.30 9.98 42.46
N ASP A 544 7.30 9.91 43.80
CA ASP A 544 7.90 10.90 44.70
C ASP A 544 9.34 11.28 44.33
N ARG A 545 10.14 10.30 43.85
CA ARG A 545 11.52 10.54 43.41
C ARG A 545 11.66 11.70 42.43
N TYR A 546 10.70 11.85 41.52
CA TYR A 546 10.73 12.87 40.46
C TYR A 546 9.71 13.99 40.69
N TRP A 547 8.59 13.70 41.36
CA TRP A 547 7.45 14.60 41.48
C TRP A 547 7.31 15.29 42.85
N LYS A 548 8.20 15.02 43.82
CA LYS A 548 8.16 15.65 45.14
C LYS A 548 8.22 17.18 45.11
N ASN A 549 8.95 17.74 44.15
CA ASN A 549 9.22 19.17 44.02
C ASN A 549 8.43 19.83 42.88
N VAL A 550 7.47 19.11 42.30
CA VAL A 550 6.55 19.61 41.27
C VAL A 550 5.25 20.01 41.96
N SER A 551 4.71 21.18 41.59
CA SER A 551 3.53 21.76 42.23
C SER A 551 2.27 20.87 42.18
N ALA A 552 1.33 21.11 43.08
CA ALA A 552 0.06 20.39 43.08
C ALA A 552 -0.78 20.76 41.86
N GLU A 553 -0.71 22.02 41.45
CA GLU A 553 -1.39 22.61 40.30
C GLU A 553 -0.91 21.99 38.99
N ALA A 554 0.39 21.70 38.85
CA ALA A 554 0.94 20.98 37.70
C ALA A 554 0.40 19.56 37.61
N LYS A 555 0.37 18.85 38.73
CA LYS A 555 -0.16 17.48 38.81
C LYS A 555 -1.65 17.47 38.46
N ASP A 556 -2.39 18.48 38.91
CA ASP A 556 -3.80 18.66 38.60
C ASP A 556 -4.04 18.91 37.10
N PHE A 557 -3.30 19.85 36.50
CA PHE A 557 -3.35 20.11 35.05
C PHE A 557 -3.08 18.85 34.22
N VAL A 558 -2.06 18.08 34.60
CA VAL A 558 -1.71 16.83 33.94
C VAL A 558 -2.81 15.78 34.07
N LYS A 559 -3.42 15.62 35.25
CA LYS A 559 -4.56 14.70 35.44
C LYS A 559 -5.78 15.14 34.61
N ALA A 560 -6.07 16.43 34.56
CA ALA A 560 -7.18 16.97 33.79
C ALA A 560 -7.01 16.72 32.28
N CYS A 561 -5.79 16.87 31.75
CA CYS A 561 -5.45 16.52 30.38
C CYS A 561 -5.51 14.99 30.12
N LEU A 562 -5.05 14.17 31.07
CA LEU A 562 -5.00 12.71 30.96
C LEU A 562 -6.26 12.01 31.49
N THR A 563 -7.41 12.70 31.44
CA THR A 563 -8.71 12.10 31.77
C THR A 563 -9.15 11.15 30.65
N VAL A 564 -9.42 9.89 30.98
CA VAL A 564 -9.74 8.84 29.99
C VAL A 564 -11.02 9.17 29.21
N ASP A 565 -12.07 9.62 29.89
CA ASP A 565 -13.33 10.01 29.26
C ASP A 565 -13.14 11.33 28.47
N PRO A 566 -13.22 11.30 27.12
CA PRO A 566 -12.97 12.49 26.30
C PRO A 566 -13.98 13.62 26.56
N LYS A 567 -15.18 13.31 27.07
CA LYS A 567 -16.21 14.33 27.39
C LYS A 567 -15.91 15.08 28.68
N LYS A 568 -15.13 14.48 29.59
CA LYS A 568 -14.71 15.08 30.86
C LYS A 568 -13.29 15.65 30.79
N ARG A 569 -12.55 15.31 29.73
CA ARG A 569 -11.19 15.77 29.51
C ARG A 569 -11.17 17.27 29.30
N LEU A 570 -10.14 17.91 29.85
CA LEU A 570 -9.92 19.34 29.75
C LEU A 570 -9.91 19.81 28.29
N THR A 571 -10.70 20.82 27.97
CA THR A 571 -10.69 21.48 26.64
C THR A 571 -9.56 22.51 26.55
N ALA A 572 -9.23 22.96 25.34
CA ALA A 572 -8.16 23.94 25.15
C ALA A 572 -8.46 25.28 25.87
N ASP A 573 -9.71 25.74 25.81
CA ASP A 573 -10.17 26.97 26.49
C ASP A 573 -10.06 26.85 28.02
N GLN A 574 -10.53 25.73 28.59
CA GLN A 574 -10.41 25.46 30.02
C GLN A 574 -8.94 25.32 30.45
N GLY A 575 -8.10 24.72 29.61
CA GLY A 575 -6.67 24.60 29.86
C GLY A 575 -5.98 25.96 29.95
N MET A 576 -6.31 26.90 29.05
CA MET A 576 -5.75 28.25 29.07
C MET A 576 -6.13 29.03 30.34
N ALA A 577 -7.28 28.71 30.95
CA ALA A 577 -7.75 29.29 32.21
C ALA A 577 -7.27 28.54 33.46
N HIS A 578 -6.52 27.44 33.32
CA HIS A 578 -6.12 26.61 34.46
C HIS A 578 -5.17 27.35 35.41
N ALA A 579 -5.31 27.13 36.72
CA ALA A 579 -4.51 27.82 37.76
C ALA A 579 -2.99 27.66 37.54
N TRP A 580 -2.56 26.46 37.12
CA TRP A 580 -1.16 26.20 36.73
C TRP A 580 -0.63 27.18 35.68
N LEU A 581 -1.42 27.60 34.69
CA LEU A 581 -0.97 28.53 33.65
C LEU A 581 -1.23 30.01 33.99
N THR A 582 -2.15 30.32 34.91
CA THR A 582 -2.66 31.69 35.16
C THR A 582 -2.19 32.29 36.48
N GLU A 583 -2.03 31.50 37.53
CA GLU A 583 -1.74 31.97 38.89
C GLU A 583 -0.24 31.86 39.25
N HIS A 584 0.57 31.25 38.39
CA HIS A 584 1.98 30.98 38.66
C HIS A 584 2.92 32.13 38.31
N LYS A 585 3.57 32.69 39.35
CA LYS A 585 4.53 33.79 39.25
C LYS A 585 5.98 33.31 39.42
N ALA A 586 6.93 34.12 38.93
CA ALA A 586 8.36 33.82 39.00
C ALA A 586 8.88 33.59 40.45
N GLU A 587 8.26 34.27 41.41
CA GLU A 587 8.58 34.24 42.85
C GLU A 587 8.32 32.86 43.50
N THR A 588 7.35 32.09 43.00
CA THR A 588 6.93 30.80 43.56
C THR A 588 7.52 29.58 42.84
N GLN A 589 8.02 29.74 41.60
CA GLN A 589 8.36 28.61 40.72
C GLN A 589 9.73 28.68 40.03
N GLY A 590 10.43 29.83 40.04
CA GLY A 590 11.74 29.98 39.39
C GLY A 590 12.91 29.30 40.12
N VAL A 591 12.65 28.68 41.28
CA VAL A 591 13.70 28.26 42.23
C VAL A 591 14.17 26.82 42.00
N HIS A 592 13.27 25.90 41.63
CA HIS A 592 13.59 24.48 41.50
C HIS A 592 13.96 24.08 40.06
N ASP A 593 15.19 23.62 39.87
CA ASP A 593 15.68 23.12 38.59
C ASP A 593 15.22 21.67 38.35
N ILE A 594 14.28 21.49 37.41
CA ILE A 594 13.81 20.17 36.97
C ILE A 594 14.72 19.56 35.89
N SER A 595 15.72 20.31 35.42
CA SER A 595 16.63 19.85 34.35
C SER A 595 17.50 18.67 34.77
N ALA A 596 17.80 18.47 36.06
CA ALA A 596 18.63 17.36 36.52
C ALA A 596 17.96 16.00 36.27
N GLY A 597 16.67 15.88 36.65
CA GLY A 597 15.87 14.69 36.39
C GLY A 597 15.59 14.49 34.90
N LEU A 598 15.37 15.60 34.18
CA LEU A 598 15.26 15.57 32.73
C LEU A 598 16.55 15.05 32.09
N ARG A 599 17.73 15.60 32.40
CA ARG A 599 19.04 15.23 31.83
C ARG A 599 19.46 13.79 32.12
N GLU A 600 19.28 13.33 33.36
CA GLU A 600 19.62 11.96 33.76
C GLU A 600 18.80 10.93 32.97
N ASN A 601 17.49 11.17 32.85
CA ASN A 601 16.59 10.30 32.10
C ASN A 601 16.68 10.53 30.57
N TYR A 602 17.00 11.74 30.13
CA TYR A 602 17.15 12.11 28.72
C TYR A 602 18.30 11.35 28.08
N ARG A 603 19.50 11.44 28.67
CA ARG A 603 20.72 10.83 28.11
C ARG A 603 20.68 9.31 28.10
N LYS A 604 20.14 8.68 29.15
CA LYS A 604 20.13 7.20 29.27
C LYS A 604 18.96 6.53 28.54
N ARG A 605 17.81 7.19 28.43
CA ARG A 605 16.54 6.54 28.04
C ARG A 605 15.78 7.25 26.93
N TRP A 606 15.94 8.57 26.78
CA TRP A 606 15.08 9.37 25.91
C TRP A 606 15.64 9.58 24.50
N LYS A 607 16.97 9.60 24.29
CA LYS A 607 17.53 9.43 22.93
C LYS A 607 17.07 8.11 22.30
N SER A 608 17.06 7.03 23.08
CA SER A 608 16.55 5.73 22.63
C SER A 608 15.03 5.71 22.44
N ALA A 609 14.26 6.41 23.28
CA ALA A 609 12.81 6.54 23.12
C ALA A 609 12.40 7.42 21.93
N ILE A 610 13.07 8.54 21.68
CA ILE A 610 12.88 9.40 20.51
C ILE A 610 13.37 8.67 19.25
N ALA A 611 14.51 7.97 19.31
CA ALA A 611 14.96 7.10 18.23
C ALA A 611 13.98 5.95 17.98
N ALA A 612 13.37 5.37 19.03
CA ALA A 612 12.34 4.35 18.93
C ALA A 612 11.01 4.90 18.42
N VAL A 613 10.63 6.15 18.74
CA VAL A 613 9.45 6.82 18.18
C VAL A 613 9.67 7.16 16.70
N ARG A 614 10.84 7.71 16.35
CA ARG A 614 11.29 7.91 14.96
C ARG A 614 11.36 6.58 14.20
N ALA A 615 11.86 5.51 14.81
CA ALA A 615 11.89 4.16 14.23
C ALA A 615 10.51 3.52 14.16
N SER A 616 9.62 3.75 15.12
CA SER A 616 8.23 3.26 15.12
C SER A 616 7.36 3.96 14.08
N THR A 617 7.66 5.23 13.78
CA THR A 617 7.07 5.96 12.65
C THR A 617 7.51 5.32 11.32
N LYS A 618 8.77 4.85 11.23
CA LYS A 618 9.25 4.00 10.12
C LYS A 618 8.69 2.57 10.14
N PHE A 619 8.38 2.01 11.33
CA PHE A 619 7.82 0.66 11.54
C PHE A 619 6.29 0.60 11.38
N ARG A 620 5.59 1.73 11.39
CA ARG A 620 4.16 1.84 11.04
C ARG A 620 3.88 1.42 9.62
N THR A 621 4.85 1.61 8.72
CA THR A 621 4.82 1.04 7.37
C THR A 621 4.76 -0.48 7.35
N PHE A 622 5.08 -1.17 8.45
CA PHE A 622 5.08 -2.64 8.56
C PHE A 622 4.01 -3.18 9.54
N ALA A 623 3.74 -2.52 10.67
CA ALA A 623 2.78 -3.00 11.66
C ALA A 623 1.30 -2.72 11.31
N ALA A 624 1.00 -1.66 10.55
CA ALA A 624 -0.33 -1.42 10.00
C ALA A 624 -0.71 -2.46 8.92
N LEU A 625 0.29 -3.07 8.27
CA LEU A 625 0.10 -4.19 7.33
C LEU A 625 -0.04 -5.55 8.01
N ALA A 626 0.39 -5.69 9.27
CA ALA A 626 0.40 -6.97 9.99
C ALA A 626 -0.75 -7.12 11.03
N SER A 627 -1.22 -6.02 11.62
CA SER A 627 -2.17 -6.05 12.75
C SER A 627 -3.66 -6.07 12.36
N GLU A 628 -4.03 -5.97 11.09
CA GLU A 628 -5.40 -6.24 10.64
C GLU A 628 -5.75 -7.74 10.59
N SER A 629 -4.83 -8.63 10.95
CA SER A 629 -5.06 -10.09 10.97
C SER A 629 -5.16 -10.73 12.36
N ARG A 630 -5.12 -9.96 13.46
CA ARG A 630 -5.19 -10.52 14.83
C ARG A 630 -5.97 -9.64 15.80
N SER A 631 -7.31 -9.72 15.78
CA SER A 631 -8.18 -9.57 16.98
C SER A 631 -9.68 -9.58 16.61
N GLU A 632 -10.18 -10.73 16.19
CA GLU A 632 -11.53 -11.14 16.59
C GLU A 632 -11.42 -12.56 17.13
N GLY A 633 -11.69 -12.71 18.43
CA GLY A 633 -11.60 -13.98 19.13
C GLY A 633 -10.74 -13.86 20.38
N LEU A 634 -11.33 -13.35 21.47
CA LEU A 634 -11.09 -13.73 22.86
C LEU A 634 -11.84 -12.75 23.79
N ALA A 635 -13.15 -12.99 23.97
CA ALA A 635 -13.89 -12.63 25.18
C ALA A 635 -15.31 -13.23 25.12
N ALA A 636 -15.50 -14.46 25.60
CA ALA A 636 -16.72 -14.92 26.28
C ALA A 636 -16.61 -16.42 26.62
N GLU A 637 -16.08 -16.76 27.80
CA GLU A 637 -16.43 -18.01 28.49
C GLU A 637 -16.52 -17.74 30.00
N ALA A 638 -17.76 -17.59 30.48
CA ALA A 638 -18.17 -17.96 31.84
C ALA A 638 -19.69 -18.24 31.85
N SER A 639 -19.99 -19.53 31.87
CA SER A 639 -21.16 -20.22 32.46
C SER A 639 -22.61 -20.00 31.95
N SER A 640 -23.07 -21.05 31.26
CA SER A 640 -24.30 -21.86 31.47
C SER A 640 -25.71 -21.38 31.10
N THR A 641 -26.38 -22.32 30.39
CA THR A 641 -27.80 -22.76 30.40
C THR A 641 -28.77 -22.29 29.29
N SER A 642 -29.00 -23.24 28.36
CA SER A 642 -30.25 -23.71 27.72
C SER A 642 -31.14 -22.80 26.85
N THR A 643 -31.58 -23.46 25.76
CA THR A 643 -32.84 -23.34 24.97
C THR A 643 -32.96 -22.30 23.84
N SER A 644 -32.93 -22.84 22.62
CA SER A 644 -33.73 -22.54 21.41
C SER A 644 -34.46 -21.19 21.29
N THR A 645 -34.16 -20.43 20.23
CA THR A 645 -35.05 -20.04 19.10
C THR A 645 -34.35 -18.97 18.23
N ASP A 646 -34.39 -19.12 16.90
CA ASP A 646 -34.13 -18.08 15.88
C ASP A 646 -35.05 -16.84 16.07
N PRO A 647 -34.75 -15.59 15.60
CA PRO A 647 -34.30 -15.30 14.21
C PRO A 647 -33.42 -14.03 13.91
N ALA A 648 -33.01 -13.94 12.63
CA ALA A 648 -32.74 -12.77 11.75
C ALA A 648 -31.30 -12.14 11.65
N PRO A 649 -30.76 -11.92 10.42
CA PRO A 649 -29.43 -11.34 10.19
C PRO A 649 -29.47 -9.85 9.77
N THR A 650 -28.50 -9.06 10.25
CA THR A 650 -28.18 -7.70 9.76
C THR A 650 -26.87 -7.69 8.97
N ASP A 651 -26.93 -7.14 7.76
CA ASP A 651 -25.83 -6.94 6.80
C ASP A 651 -24.76 -5.92 7.27
N GLU A 652 -23.47 -6.21 7.03
CA GLU A 652 -22.41 -5.21 6.85
C GLU A 652 -21.48 -5.54 5.65
N PRO A 653 -21.06 -4.55 4.83
CA PRO A 653 -20.18 -4.71 3.66
C PRO A 653 -18.67 -4.60 3.98
N GLY A 654 -17.89 -5.52 3.40
CA GLY A 654 -16.46 -5.72 3.64
C GLY A 654 -15.48 -4.72 2.98
N LYS A 655 -14.36 -4.50 3.69
CA LYS A 655 -13.25 -3.55 3.45
C LYS A 655 -12.14 -4.12 2.55
N ILE A 656 -11.44 -3.21 1.88
CA ILE A 656 -10.32 -3.42 0.92
C ILE A 656 -8.97 -3.28 1.66
N SER A 657 -7.96 -4.09 1.33
CA SER A 657 -6.61 -4.08 1.95
C SER A 657 -5.57 -3.15 1.25
N PRO A 658 -4.51 -2.66 1.95
CA PRO A 658 -3.62 -1.57 1.48
C PRO A 658 -2.27 -2.01 0.84
N PRO A 659 -1.56 -1.10 0.11
CA PRO A 659 -0.36 -1.38 -0.70
C PRO A 659 1.00 -1.27 0.05
N THR A 660 2.09 -1.76 -0.57
CA THR A 660 3.45 -1.86 0.00
C THR A 660 4.48 -0.82 -0.50
N LYS A 661 5.56 -0.68 0.28
CA LYS A 661 6.55 0.42 0.33
C LYS A 661 7.32 0.74 -0.96
N ARG A 662 7.44 -0.19 -1.93
CA ARG A 662 8.11 0.05 -3.22
C ARG A 662 7.21 0.75 -4.25
N GLU A 663 5.91 0.84 -3.97
CA GLU A 663 4.94 1.59 -4.78
C GLU A 663 4.81 3.07 -4.35
N LEU A 664 5.54 3.51 -3.33
CA LEU A 664 5.40 4.85 -2.75
C LEU A 664 6.52 5.82 -3.15
N TYR A 665 7.72 5.35 -3.53
CA TYR A 665 8.87 6.21 -3.79
C TYR A 665 9.75 5.62 -4.90
N SER A 666 9.64 6.15 -6.13
CA SER A 666 10.72 6.14 -7.11
C SER A 666 11.57 7.39 -6.86
N GLU A 667 12.86 7.18 -6.60
CA GLU A 667 13.85 8.25 -6.60
C GLU A 667 13.93 8.79 -8.03
N ASP A 668 13.56 10.06 -8.21
CA ASP A 668 13.88 10.79 -9.43
C ASP A 668 15.36 11.21 -9.28
N GLU A 669 16.27 10.43 -9.87
CA GLU A 669 17.59 10.91 -10.29
C GLU A 669 17.37 11.81 -11.51
N ASP A 670 17.79 13.07 -11.41
CA ASP A 670 18.13 13.88 -12.57
C ASP A 670 19.45 14.58 -12.25
N GLU A 671 20.46 14.22 -13.03
CA GLU A 671 21.83 14.71 -13.05
C GLU A 671 21.87 16.23 -13.28
N GLU A 672 22.71 16.95 -12.53
CA GLU A 672 23.42 18.11 -13.09
C GLU A 672 24.90 17.99 -12.77
N ALA A 673 25.68 18.14 -13.83
CA ALA A 673 27.12 18.03 -13.91
C ALA A 673 27.83 19.12 -13.13
N ASP A 674 28.90 18.76 -12.43
CA ASP A 674 30.07 19.62 -12.36
C ASP A 674 31.34 18.76 -12.36
N GLY A 675 32.24 19.09 -13.28
CA GLY A 675 33.49 18.40 -13.52
C GLY A 675 34.68 19.02 -12.80
N ASN A 676 35.72 18.19 -12.73
CA ASN A 676 37.15 18.48 -12.53
C ASN A 676 37.78 18.31 -11.14
N GLU A 677 38.75 17.37 -11.17
CA GLU A 677 40.13 17.39 -10.63
C GLU A 677 40.37 17.01 -9.15
N TRP A 678 40.94 15.82 -8.87
CA TRP A 678 42.39 15.46 -8.80
C TRP A 678 43.15 16.08 -7.61
N PHE A 679 43.49 15.28 -6.58
CA PHE A 679 44.88 14.83 -6.27
C PHE A 679 44.96 13.90 -5.04
N ASP A 680 46.03 13.11 -5.05
CA ASP A 680 46.48 12.00 -4.19
C ASP A 680 46.83 12.31 -2.72
N THR A 681 46.92 11.25 -1.91
CA THR A 681 48.15 10.74 -1.21
C THR A 681 47.71 9.74 -0.11
N GLU A 682 48.03 8.46 -0.22
CA GLU A 682 49.28 7.76 0.17
C GLU A 682 49.44 7.43 1.67
N ASP A 683 49.65 6.13 1.88
CA ASP A 683 50.52 5.46 2.87
C ASP A 683 50.15 5.28 4.35
N GLY A 684 50.32 4.01 4.80
CA GLY A 684 51.25 3.77 5.90
C GLY A 684 50.84 2.84 7.04
N ASN A 685 50.80 1.53 6.78
CA ASN A 685 51.54 0.47 7.49
C ASN A 685 51.56 0.40 9.04
N ALA A 686 51.14 -0.73 9.62
CA ALA A 686 51.96 -1.61 10.51
C ALA A 686 51.12 -2.67 11.27
N ALA A 687 51.56 -3.93 11.15
CA ALA A 687 51.20 -5.08 12.00
C ALA A 687 52.26 -5.26 13.13
N PRO A 688 52.37 -6.41 13.83
CA PRO A 688 51.43 -7.13 14.71
C PRO A 688 52.04 -7.40 16.12
N ALA A 689 51.27 -7.93 17.08
CA ALA A 689 51.84 -8.65 18.22
C ALA A 689 50.88 -9.69 18.83
N SER A 690 51.44 -10.88 19.03
CA SER A 690 50.93 -12.13 19.59
C SER A 690 50.64 -12.11 21.10
N SER A 691 49.72 -12.95 21.59
CA SER A 691 50.05 -14.15 22.39
C SER A 691 48.82 -14.79 23.06
N GLU A 692 48.76 -16.12 22.89
CA GLU A 692 48.35 -17.16 23.86
C GLU A 692 46.85 -17.44 24.15
N ALA A 693 46.58 -18.74 24.02
CA ALA A 693 45.31 -19.44 24.06
C ALA A 693 44.95 -19.96 25.46
N LYS A 694 43.67 -20.27 25.66
CA LYS A 694 43.18 -21.43 26.44
C LYS A 694 41.75 -21.80 26.02
N ASP A 695 41.59 -23.09 25.74
CA ASP A 695 40.38 -23.80 25.29
C ASP A 695 39.21 -23.73 26.28
N ASP A 696 37.98 -23.79 25.75
CA ASP A 696 36.99 -24.81 26.16
C ASP A 696 35.74 -24.82 25.25
N ASP A 697 35.30 -26.04 24.95
CA ASP A 697 34.23 -26.50 24.06
C ASP A 697 32.91 -25.70 24.04
N LYS A 698 32.36 -25.46 22.83
CA LYS A 698 30.91 -25.50 22.53
C LYS A 698 30.56 -25.45 21.04
N GLN A 699 29.93 -26.54 20.58
CA GLN A 699 29.06 -26.73 19.42
C GLN A 699 28.86 -25.54 18.44
N GLU A 700 29.38 -25.70 17.22
CA GLU A 700 29.13 -24.80 16.09
C GLU A 700 27.65 -24.80 15.65
N GLY A 701 27.06 -23.61 15.65
CA GLY A 701 25.75 -23.33 15.10
C GLY A 701 25.77 -23.10 13.58
N LEU A 702 24.56 -23.12 13.01
CA LEU A 702 24.22 -23.06 11.58
C LEU A 702 24.91 -21.94 10.75
N ALA A 703 25.47 -20.91 11.38
CA ALA A 703 26.18 -19.83 10.73
C ALA A 703 27.54 -20.26 10.14
N GLY A 704 28.29 -21.15 10.79
CA GLY A 704 29.61 -21.63 10.30
C GLY A 704 29.51 -22.54 9.07
N LYS A 705 28.38 -23.24 8.90
CA LYS A 705 28.09 -24.02 7.68
C LYS A 705 27.76 -23.15 6.47
N LEU A 706 27.29 -21.92 6.67
CA LEU A 706 26.92 -21.01 5.59
C LEU A 706 28.16 -20.29 5.02
N GLU A 707 29.15 -19.97 5.85
CA GLU A 707 30.38 -19.27 5.43
C GLU A 707 31.35 -20.18 4.64
N SER A 708 31.47 -21.45 5.01
CA SER A 708 32.28 -22.44 4.26
C SER A 708 31.69 -22.82 2.90
N THR A 709 30.38 -22.64 2.71
CA THR A 709 29.71 -22.89 1.43
C THR A 709 29.85 -21.69 0.48
N LEU A 710 29.99 -20.46 1.01
CA LEU A 710 30.17 -19.24 0.21
C LEU A 710 31.61 -19.01 -0.26
N GLN A 711 32.62 -19.58 0.40
CA GLN A 711 34.02 -19.50 -0.06
C GLN A 711 34.37 -20.45 -1.21
N ASN A 712 33.53 -21.44 -1.51
CA ASN A 712 33.80 -22.44 -2.57
C ASN A 712 33.23 -22.08 -3.95
N LEU A 713 32.63 -20.89 -4.14
CA LEU A 713 31.92 -20.52 -5.38
C LEU A 713 32.52 -19.36 -6.18
N HIS A 714 33.70 -18.84 -5.84
CA HIS A 714 34.39 -17.82 -6.65
C HIS A 714 35.89 -18.15 -6.78
N LEU A 715 36.23 -19.08 -7.68
CA LEU A 715 37.48 -19.14 -8.48
C LEU A 715 37.60 -20.50 -9.21
N SER A 716 37.11 -20.59 -10.45
CA SER A 716 37.94 -21.13 -11.53
C SER A 716 37.51 -20.49 -12.85
N ASN A 717 38.35 -19.56 -13.30
CA ASN A 717 38.32 -18.93 -14.61
C ASN A 717 38.56 -19.95 -15.73
N LYS A 718 37.81 -19.82 -16.82
CA LYS A 718 38.40 -19.75 -18.17
C LYS A 718 37.69 -18.67 -18.97
#